data_AF-A0A166UE44-F1
#
_entry.id   AF-A0A166UE44-F1
#
_cell.length_a   1.000
_cell.length_b   1.000
_cell.length_c   1.000
_cell.angle_alpha   90.00
_cell.angle_beta   90.00
_cell.angle_gamma   90.00
#
_symmetry.space_group_name_H-M   'P 1'
#
loop_
_entity.id
_entity.type
_entity.pdbx_description
1 polymer ?
#
loop_
_entity_poly.entity_id
_entity_poly.type
_entity_poly.pdbx_seq_one_letter_code
_entity_poly.pdbx_strand_id
1 'polypeptide(L)'
;MRSTFSGAAALLGLAGSAAAQLRATAYTDPQTGIDFQRYKPDAYPYSFGIAVPETIGSDFIGQMVVPISEKGNWGAVSLKGGMLNGLLFVAWADGEDIRTTFRLGGAYANPDVYTATEVSAVPIANGTFVNSTHFSYTFLCENCINDKTSLTGESPILGWAFSDTSPSPASDPAAALNYHSAGFGQFGLDIAGAKSAKFETWSKYAQAVEASPVPGNGTTTPVPGNSTIPVPIVSNTTYDVIVVGGGPAGIIAAERLAEKGASVLLIERGPANTVPLGSDMALPWNDTLTPYDIPALGSSMTSLSGTSLCSDTASTAGCLLGGSSSINGLNFIHPPEHDWQRWPAGWNWKDVSEAASRLYERNPGTTEPSDDGKYYDDLTYRVLSGLLSAKGWSEVDSIESPNKKDAVFSRPSWSIKDNLRAGPARTYMPFAQQLPNFTLKLETKVIQVIRTGSKITGVLTQAADGSTQIIKINQGGKVVLAAGAMSSPRLLWNSGIGRSDALEVVKSGAATTGVTLPDEADWIDLPVGHHLQDHAQVMLQFNSKTNFTAYGFNAIASNPVESDLELYKQGSGPITQAAQRMHLWTSAKGADGRTRYLQGTASAMASGIITVRTFLTHGTSTLGELGITASGNTVLNTKPWLIDAEDRKAMSDFVQYWLDLTSGSNSTLSYVTPGATPDDIIGTKMISGDHWVGSAKMGADDGRQGNGTAVVDLDTKVYGTDNLFVVDASIHPDLPTGNTQSIIMITAEHAAEKIAAYTVTGSNSTAPETTECSGATKRSTRRSMRFRRRAHLH
;
A
#
# COMPACT_ATOMS: atom_id res chain seq x y z
N MET A 1 8.33 -39.45 4.58
CA MET A 1 7.33 -39.03 3.58
C MET A 1 6.65 -37.78 4.12
N ARG A 2 7.21 -36.61 3.77
CA ARG A 2 6.79 -35.29 4.26
C ARG A 2 6.05 -34.61 3.10
N SER A 3 4.81 -34.24 3.34
CA SER A 3 3.89 -33.65 2.36
C SER A 3 4.27 -32.20 2.06
N THR A 4 4.36 -31.91 0.77
CA THR A 4 4.56 -30.62 0.12
C THR A 4 3.34 -29.71 0.32
N PHE A 5 3.51 -28.56 0.97
CA PHE A 5 2.47 -27.52 1.08
C PHE A 5 2.52 -26.61 -0.15
N SER A 6 1.39 -26.56 -0.87
CA SER A 6 1.20 -25.71 -2.06
C SER A 6 0.67 -24.33 -1.65
N GLY A 7 1.24 -23.29 -2.25
CA GLY A 7 0.84 -21.90 -2.06
C GLY A 7 -0.52 -21.59 -2.67
N ALA A 8 -1.38 -20.96 -1.87
CA ALA A 8 -2.65 -20.38 -2.31
C ALA A 8 -2.88 -19.07 -1.54
N ALA A 9 -2.11 -18.03 -1.86
CA ALA A 9 -2.26 -16.70 -1.25
C ALA A 9 -2.73 -15.62 -2.26
N ALA A 10 -3.14 -15.99 -3.48
CA ALA A 10 -3.65 -15.03 -4.47
C ALA A 10 -4.87 -15.52 -5.28
N LEU A 11 -5.56 -16.56 -4.82
CA LEU A 11 -6.66 -17.22 -5.53
C LEU A 11 -7.95 -17.17 -4.69
N LEU A 12 -8.49 -15.99 -4.45
CA LEU A 12 -9.84 -15.85 -3.89
C LEU A 12 -10.71 -14.99 -4.79
N GLY A 13 -10.87 -15.50 -6.00
CA GLY A 13 -11.88 -15.04 -6.92
C GLY A 13 -12.19 -16.14 -7.90
N LEU A 14 -12.85 -17.23 -7.47
CA LEU A 14 -13.73 -18.13 -8.25
C LEU A 14 -14.06 -19.36 -7.39
N ALA A 15 -15.10 -19.26 -6.57
CA ALA A 15 -15.62 -20.36 -5.76
C ALA A 15 -16.88 -20.96 -6.41
N GLY A 16 -16.78 -21.45 -7.65
CA GLY A 16 -17.87 -22.22 -8.28
C GLY A 16 -17.69 -23.72 -8.07
N SER A 17 -16.45 -24.22 -8.19
CA SER A 17 -16.16 -25.65 -8.22
C SER A 17 -15.04 -26.09 -7.27
N ALA A 18 -14.23 -25.17 -6.72
CA ALA A 18 -13.28 -25.45 -5.63
C ALA A 18 -13.90 -25.35 -4.22
N ALA A 19 -15.13 -24.80 -4.12
CA ALA A 19 -15.82 -24.59 -2.85
C ALA A 19 -16.25 -25.88 -2.14
N ALA A 20 -16.08 -27.06 -2.74
CA ALA A 20 -16.36 -28.33 -2.07
C ALA A 20 -15.24 -28.76 -1.10
N GLN A 21 -14.00 -28.27 -1.27
CA GLN A 21 -12.83 -28.68 -0.46
C GLN A 21 -12.49 -27.76 0.72
N LEU A 22 -13.10 -26.56 0.82
CA LEU A 22 -12.84 -25.57 1.88
C LEU A 22 -14.14 -25.20 2.60
N ARG A 23 -14.92 -26.20 3.04
CA ARG A 23 -16.18 -25.99 3.78
C ARG A 23 -15.99 -26.23 5.27
N ALA A 24 -16.77 -25.50 6.07
CA ALA A 24 -17.01 -25.89 7.45
C ALA A 24 -17.68 -27.28 7.51
N THR A 25 -17.39 -28.04 8.55
CA THR A 25 -17.96 -29.37 8.80
C THR A 25 -18.59 -29.44 10.19
N ALA A 26 -19.55 -30.34 10.37
CA ALA A 26 -20.19 -30.55 11.67
C ALA A 26 -19.15 -30.91 12.75
N TYR A 27 -19.25 -30.25 13.90
CA TYR A 27 -18.37 -30.43 15.04
C TYR A 27 -19.13 -30.21 16.34
N THR A 28 -19.11 -31.19 17.25
CA THR A 28 -19.62 -31.01 18.61
C THR A 28 -18.45 -30.68 19.53
N ASP A 29 -18.52 -29.52 20.19
CA ASP A 29 -17.52 -29.13 21.17
C ASP A 29 -17.64 -30.01 22.43
N PRO A 30 -16.59 -30.76 22.82
CA PRO A 30 -16.69 -31.70 23.93
C PRO A 30 -16.76 -31.01 25.30
N GLN A 31 -16.39 -29.73 25.41
CA GLN A 31 -16.47 -29.00 26.67
C GLN A 31 -17.86 -28.41 26.93
N THR A 32 -18.44 -27.75 25.92
CA THR A 32 -19.76 -27.09 26.04
C THR A 32 -20.93 -27.99 25.61
N GLY A 33 -20.68 -29.01 24.79
CA GLY A 33 -21.72 -29.82 24.17
C GLY A 33 -22.49 -29.12 23.05
N ILE A 34 -21.99 -27.98 22.56
CA ILE A 34 -22.60 -27.21 21.48
C ILE A 34 -22.22 -27.81 20.13
N ASP A 35 -23.22 -27.99 19.26
CA ASP A 35 -23.01 -28.44 17.88
C ASP A 35 -22.79 -27.22 16.97
N PHE A 36 -21.64 -27.19 16.30
CA PHE A 36 -21.20 -26.13 15.39
C PHE A 36 -21.05 -26.65 13.96
N GLN A 37 -21.12 -25.73 12.99
CA GLN A 37 -20.36 -25.87 11.74
C GLN A 37 -19.00 -25.22 11.93
N ARG A 38 -17.94 -26.03 11.94
CA ARG A 38 -16.58 -25.60 12.21
C ARG A 38 -15.69 -25.69 10.99
N TYR A 39 -15.02 -24.60 10.69
CA TYR A 39 -13.91 -24.58 9.75
C TYR A 39 -12.58 -24.68 10.49
N LYS A 40 -11.73 -25.61 10.05
CA LYS A 40 -10.35 -25.81 10.52
C LYS A 40 -9.47 -26.06 9.29
N PRO A 41 -8.66 -25.09 8.85
CA PRO A 41 -7.75 -25.30 7.73
C PRO A 41 -6.67 -26.34 8.07
N ASP A 42 -6.44 -27.31 7.18
CA ASP A 42 -5.46 -28.39 7.41
C ASP A 42 -4.03 -27.86 7.65
N ALA A 43 -3.69 -26.75 7.00
CA ALA A 43 -2.36 -26.15 7.07
C ALA A 43 -2.12 -25.29 8.32
N TYR A 44 -3.16 -24.94 9.09
CA TYR A 44 -3.04 -23.97 10.18
C TYR A 44 -3.77 -24.41 11.45
N PRO A 45 -3.17 -24.23 12.63
CA PRO A 45 -3.78 -24.61 13.91
C PRO A 45 -4.84 -23.62 14.42
N TYR A 46 -5.58 -22.97 13.51
CA TYR A 46 -6.71 -22.08 13.79
C TYR A 46 -8.04 -22.81 13.58
N SER A 47 -9.11 -22.39 14.24
CA SER A 47 -10.47 -22.75 13.79
C SER A 47 -11.54 -21.79 14.24
N PHE A 48 -12.61 -21.73 13.46
CA PHE A 48 -13.83 -21.00 13.81
C PHE A 48 -15.07 -21.89 13.64
N GLY A 49 -15.90 -21.96 14.66
CA GLY A 49 -17.19 -22.64 14.67
C GLY A 49 -18.34 -21.65 14.80
N ILE A 50 -19.46 -21.92 14.12
CA ILE A 50 -20.68 -21.12 14.21
C ILE A 50 -21.94 -22.00 14.35
N ALA A 51 -22.85 -21.56 15.21
CA ALA A 51 -24.19 -22.13 15.39
C ALA A 51 -25.22 -20.99 15.36
N VAL A 52 -26.34 -21.21 14.67
CA VAL A 52 -27.41 -20.22 14.48
C VAL A 52 -28.78 -20.82 14.86
N PRO A 53 -29.80 -19.99 15.18
CA PRO A 53 -31.16 -20.46 15.36
C PRO A 53 -31.75 -21.01 14.05
N GLU A 54 -32.78 -21.86 14.14
CA GLU A 54 -33.48 -22.41 12.95
C GLU A 54 -34.02 -21.32 12.02
N THR A 55 -34.56 -20.27 12.64
CA THR A 55 -34.91 -19.00 11.99
C THR A 55 -33.82 -17.99 12.31
N ILE A 56 -33.02 -17.63 11.30
CA ILE A 56 -31.89 -16.71 11.45
C ILE A 56 -32.43 -15.33 11.83
N GLY A 57 -32.10 -14.90 13.05
CA GLY A 57 -32.34 -13.56 13.58
C GLY A 57 -31.07 -12.73 13.51
N SER A 58 -30.79 -12.01 14.59
CA SER A 58 -29.66 -11.10 14.72
C SER A 58 -28.43 -11.73 15.40
N ASP A 59 -28.57 -12.92 15.98
CA ASP A 59 -27.60 -13.50 16.91
C ASP A 59 -27.03 -14.83 16.40
N PHE A 60 -25.81 -15.17 16.84
CA PHE A 60 -25.20 -16.48 16.65
C PHE A 60 -24.29 -16.86 17.83
N ILE A 61 -23.94 -18.14 17.96
CA ILE A 61 -22.90 -18.60 18.90
C ILE A 61 -21.66 -18.93 18.10
N GLY A 62 -20.54 -18.30 18.45
CA GLY A 62 -19.23 -18.52 17.84
C GLY A 62 -18.30 -19.28 18.76
N GLN A 63 -17.37 -20.05 18.20
CA GLN A 63 -16.21 -20.58 18.90
C GLN A 63 -14.95 -20.29 18.10
N MET A 64 -13.99 -19.56 18.68
CA MET A 64 -12.69 -19.32 18.09
C MET A 64 -11.61 -20.05 18.88
N VAL A 65 -10.76 -20.82 18.17
CA VAL A 65 -9.60 -21.49 18.76
C VAL A 65 -8.34 -21.03 18.03
N VAL A 66 -7.38 -20.49 18.77
CA VAL A 66 -6.19 -19.83 18.21
C VAL A 66 -4.95 -20.33 18.95
N PRO A 67 -3.88 -20.73 18.24
CA PRO A 67 -2.65 -21.20 18.86
C PRO A 67 -1.96 -20.07 19.63
N ILE A 68 -1.23 -20.42 20.70
CA ILE A 68 -0.39 -19.47 21.45
C ILE A 68 1.08 -19.75 21.10
N SER A 69 1.81 -18.68 20.76
CA SER A 69 3.25 -18.72 20.52
C SER A 69 4.00 -18.01 21.66
N GLU A 70 5.33 -18.10 21.68
CA GLU A 70 6.18 -17.35 22.61
C GLU A 70 6.00 -15.82 22.51
N LYS A 71 5.61 -15.30 21.33
CA LYS A 71 5.35 -13.88 21.10
C LYS A 71 3.88 -13.49 21.38
N GLY A 72 3.07 -14.42 21.86
CA GLY A 72 1.63 -14.25 22.09
C GLY A 72 0.78 -14.71 20.90
N ASN A 73 -0.37 -14.08 20.67
CA ASN A 73 -1.26 -14.38 19.55
C ASN A 73 -2.39 -13.35 19.36
N TRP A 74 -3.09 -13.45 18.23
CA TRP A 74 -4.47 -13.01 18.08
C TRP A 74 -5.13 -13.76 16.92
N GLY A 75 -6.46 -13.93 16.95
CA GLY A 75 -7.24 -14.49 15.85
C GLY A 75 -8.47 -13.66 15.54
N ALA A 76 -8.95 -13.75 14.30
CA ALA A 76 -10.12 -13.02 13.84
C ALA A 76 -10.99 -13.84 12.89
N VAL A 77 -12.26 -13.46 12.81
CA VAL A 77 -13.20 -13.89 11.77
C VAL A 77 -13.78 -12.65 11.09
N SER A 78 -13.88 -12.67 9.76
CA SER A 78 -14.70 -11.72 8.99
C SER A 78 -16.05 -12.34 8.69
N LEU A 79 -17.11 -11.66 9.09
CA LEU A 79 -18.49 -12.11 8.89
C LEU A 79 -19.04 -11.84 7.48
N LYS A 80 -18.20 -11.34 6.56
CA LYS A 80 -18.55 -10.98 5.17
C LYS A 80 -17.51 -11.47 4.14
N GLY A 81 -16.68 -12.43 4.51
CA GLY A 81 -15.63 -12.98 3.66
C GLY A 81 -14.35 -12.13 3.69
N GLY A 82 -14.31 -11.03 2.94
CA GLY A 82 -13.13 -10.15 2.89
C GLY A 82 -12.95 -9.32 4.17
N MET A 83 -11.77 -8.75 4.38
CA MET A 83 -11.52 -7.81 5.50
C MET A 83 -12.32 -6.51 5.37
N LEU A 84 -12.53 -6.02 4.15
CA LEU A 84 -13.12 -4.71 3.90
C LEU A 84 -14.65 -4.73 4.07
N ASN A 85 -15.18 -3.71 4.74
CA ASN A 85 -16.61 -3.42 4.92
C ASN A 85 -17.43 -4.57 5.54
N GLY A 86 -16.76 -5.52 6.19
CA GLY A 86 -17.36 -6.60 6.97
C GLY A 86 -17.12 -6.41 8.46
N LEU A 87 -18.09 -6.78 9.29
CA LEU A 87 -17.89 -6.84 10.74
C LEU A 87 -16.84 -7.90 11.07
N LEU A 88 -15.76 -7.48 11.73
CA LEU A 88 -14.68 -8.35 12.16
C LEU A 88 -14.81 -8.59 13.65
N PHE A 89 -14.70 -9.84 14.07
CA PHE A 89 -14.56 -10.20 15.48
C PHE A 89 -13.15 -10.70 15.73
N VAL A 90 -12.45 -10.10 16.69
CA VAL A 90 -11.03 -10.37 17.00
C VAL A 90 -10.91 -10.74 18.47
N ALA A 91 -10.06 -11.73 18.77
CA ALA A 91 -9.75 -12.17 20.12
C ALA A 91 -8.27 -12.50 20.31
N TRP A 92 -7.74 -12.29 21.51
CA TRP A 92 -6.37 -12.69 21.89
C TRP A 92 -6.24 -13.00 23.38
N ALA A 93 -5.19 -13.75 23.74
CA ALA A 93 -4.85 -13.99 25.14
C ALA A 93 -4.05 -12.80 25.73
N ASP A 94 -4.41 -12.41 26.95
CA ASP A 94 -3.71 -11.45 27.80
C ASP A 94 -3.47 -12.11 29.17
N GLY A 95 -2.37 -12.86 29.29
CA GLY A 95 -2.17 -13.77 30.41
C GLY A 95 -3.18 -14.91 30.38
N GLU A 96 -3.97 -15.06 31.45
CA GLU A 96 -5.05 -16.05 31.54
C GLU A 96 -6.40 -15.51 31.03
N ASP A 97 -6.49 -14.20 30.77
CA ASP A 97 -7.70 -13.55 30.24
C ASP A 97 -7.73 -13.62 28.71
N ILE A 98 -8.94 -13.47 28.15
CA ILE A 98 -9.14 -13.28 26.71
C ILE A 98 -9.72 -11.89 26.48
N ARG A 99 -9.03 -11.11 25.65
CA ARG A 99 -9.50 -9.82 25.16
C ARG A 99 -10.23 -10.00 23.86
N THR A 100 -11.29 -9.24 23.66
CA THR A 100 -12.09 -9.26 22.43
C THR A 100 -12.43 -7.86 21.97
N THR A 101 -12.63 -7.71 20.67
CA THR A 101 -12.99 -6.42 20.06
C THR A 101 -13.70 -6.67 18.75
N PHE A 102 -14.72 -5.85 18.47
CA PHE A 102 -15.29 -5.74 17.14
C PHE A 102 -14.54 -4.67 16.37
N ARG A 103 -14.18 -4.98 15.12
CA ARG A 103 -13.49 -4.05 14.22
C ARG A 103 -14.23 -3.91 12.90
N LEU A 104 -13.98 -2.81 12.21
CA LEU A 104 -14.49 -2.57 10.85
C LEU A 104 -13.34 -2.16 9.93
N GLY A 105 -13.07 -2.98 8.90
CA GLY A 105 -12.04 -2.69 7.91
C GLY A 105 -12.54 -1.71 6.86
N GLY A 106 -12.21 -0.42 6.97
CA GLY A 106 -12.44 0.56 5.89
C GLY A 106 -11.36 0.55 4.80
N ALA A 107 -10.19 -0.02 5.10
CA ALA A 107 -9.01 -0.09 4.26
C ALA A 107 -8.22 -1.37 4.55
N TYR A 108 -7.22 -1.68 3.72
CA TYR A 108 -6.18 -2.68 4.07
C TYR A 108 -5.16 -2.10 5.07
N ALA A 109 -5.70 -1.47 6.11
CA ALA A 109 -5.03 -0.85 7.25
C ALA A 109 -5.52 -1.52 8.54
N ASN A 110 -5.00 -1.12 9.69
CA ASN A 110 -5.47 -1.55 10.99
C ASN A 110 -6.96 -1.24 11.10
N PRO A 111 -7.83 -2.23 11.31
CA PRO A 111 -9.26 -1.98 11.27
C PRO A 111 -9.68 -1.18 12.51
N ASP A 112 -10.52 -0.18 12.30
CA ASP A 112 -10.98 0.71 13.36
C ASP A 112 -11.84 -0.06 14.36
N VAL A 113 -11.81 0.35 15.62
CA VAL A 113 -12.73 -0.18 16.63
C VAL A 113 -14.15 0.10 16.20
N TYR A 114 -14.98 -0.94 16.11
CA TYR A 114 -16.40 -0.82 15.84
C TYR A 114 -17.11 -0.45 17.15
N THR A 115 -17.35 0.83 17.34
CA THR A 115 -17.89 1.39 18.59
C THR A 115 -19.41 1.35 18.70
N ALA A 116 -20.09 0.73 17.74
CA ALA A 116 -21.55 0.67 17.74
C ALA A 116 -22.01 -0.26 18.87
N THR A 117 -22.76 0.29 19.82
CA THR A 117 -23.15 -0.40 21.06
C THR A 117 -24.18 -1.50 20.85
N GLU A 118 -24.74 -1.63 19.64
CA GLU A 118 -25.71 -2.68 19.36
C GLU A 118 -25.11 -4.09 19.34
N VAL A 119 -23.83 -4.26 18.98
CA VAL A 119 -23.20 -5.59 18.92
C VAL A 119 -22.48 -5.93 20.21
N SER A 120 -22.55 -7.20 20.63
CA SER A 120 -21.85 -7.69 21.81
C SER A 120 -21.31 -9.10 21.59
N ALA A 121 -20.25 -9.46 22.33
CA ALA A 121 -19.75 -10.82 22.42
C ALA A 121 -19.74 -11.23 23.89
N VAL A 122 -20.70 -12.07 24.27
CA VAL A 122 -20.90 -12.54 25.65
C VAL A 122 -20.30 -13.94 25.77
N PRO A 123 -19.27 -14.15 26.62
CA PRO A 123 -18.59 -15.43 26.69
C PRO A 123 -19.46 -16.53 27.31
N ILE A 124 -19.25 -17.74 26.83
CA ILE A 124 -19.74 -19.00 27.39
C ILE A 124 -18.57 -19.60 28.18
N ALA A 125 -18.64 -19.49 29.51
CA ALA A 125 -17.52 -19.78 30.41
C ALA A 125 -16.90 -21.17 30.19
N ASN A 126 -17.73 -22.21 30.04
CA ASN A 126 -17.24 -23.58 29.91
C ASN A 126 -16.54 -23.88 28.57
N GLY A 127 -16.57 -22.95 27.60
CA GLY A 127 -15.83 -23.05 26.34
C GLY A 127 -14.76 -21.96 26.18
N THR A 128 -14.50 -21.20 27.25
CA THR A 128 -13.62 -20.02 27.24
C THR A 128 -12.45 -20.24 28.19
N PHE A 129 -11.24 -20.40 27.67
CA PHE A 129 -10.04 -20.66 28.47
C PHE A 129 -8.75 -20.35 27.70
N VAL A 130 -7.66 -20.13 28.44
CA VAL A 130 -6.29 -20.03 27.93
C VAL A 130 -5.46 -21.20 28.50
N ASN A 131 -4.65 -21.86 27.67
CA ASN A 131 -3.66 -22.84 28.13
C ASN A 131 -2.32 -22.63 27.41
N SER A 132 -1.33 -23.50 27.66
CA SER A 132 0.02 -23.37 27.08
C SER A 132 0.12 -23.54 25.56
N THR A 133 -0.95 -23.99 24.89
CA THR A 133 -0.94 -24.30 23.45
C THR A 133 -1.90 -23.45 22.64
N HIS A 134 -3.02 -23.03 23.22
CA HIS A 134 -4.06 -22.26 22.54
C HIS A 134 -4.98 -21.57 23.55
N PHE A 135 -5.73 -20.57 23.09
CA PHE A 135 -6.97 -20.17 23.75
C PHE A 135 -8.18 -20.68 22.97
N SER A 136 -9.28 -20.89 23.68
CA SER A 136 -10.62 -21.05 23.14
C SER A 136 -11.49 -19.91 23.65
N TYR A 137 -12.25 -19.28 22.77
CA TYR A 137 -13.26 -18.29 23.12
C TYR A 137 -14.59 -18.69 22.48
N THR A 138 -15.48 -19.26 23.29
CA THR A 138 -16.86 -19.56 22.89
C THR A 138 -17.77 -18.46 23.39
N PHE A 139 -18.63 -17.90 22.53
CA PHE A 139 -19.41 -16.71 22.86
C PHE A 139 -20.75 -16.66 22.12
N LEU A 140 -21.74 -16.02 22.75
CA LEU A 140 -22.93 -15.52 22.09
C LEU A 140 -22.62 -14.15 21.49
N CYS A 141 -22.78 -14.01 20.18
CA CYS A 141 -22.67 -12.76 19.46
C CYS A 141 -24.07 -12.18 19.29
N GLU A 142 -24.39 -11.14 20.06
CA GLU A 142 -25.70 -10.48 20.01
C GLU A 142 -25.69 -9.37 18.96
N ASN A 143 -26.74 -9.31 18.14
CA ASN A 143 -26.93 -8.35 17.03
C ASN A 143 -25.83 -8.34 15.95
N CYS A 144 -24.99 -9.36 15.91
CA CYS A 144 -23.89 -9.45 14.99
C CYS A 144 -24.31 -9.79 13.55
N ILE A 145 -25.50 -10.34 13.32
CA ILE A 145 -26.05 -10.61 11.98
C ILE A 145 -26.77 -9.36 11.48
N ASN A 146 -26.09 -8.57 10.64
CA ASN A 146 -26.58 -7.29 10.10
C ASN A 146 -26.07 -7.04 8.66
N ASP A 147 -26.25 -5.82 8.14
CA ASP A 147 -25.85 -5.37 6.79
C ASP A 147 -24.33 -5.48 6.51
N LYS A 148 -23.53 -5.63 7.57
CA LYS A 148 -22.08 -5.82 7.52
C LYS A 148 -21.69 -7.29 7.55
N THR A 149 -22.64 -8.20 7.37
CA THR A 149 -22.41 -9.65 7.33
C THR A 149 -23.01 -10.29 6.08
N SER A 150 -22.59 -11.51 5.78
CA SER A 150 -23.15 -12.34 4.68
C SER A 150 -23.96 -13.54 5.19
N LEU A 151 -24.24 -13.62 6.49
CA LEU A 151 -24.81 -14.80 7.15
C LEU A 151 -26.27 -15.10 6.77
N THR A 152 -26.96 -14.17 6.11
CA THR A 152 -28.33 -14.33 5.62
C THR A 152 -28.42 -14.89 4.18
N GLY A 153 -27.29 -15.07 3.49
CA GLY A 153 -27.23 -15.66 2.16
C GLY A 153 -27.33 -17.20 2.16
N GLU A 154 -27.66 -17.80 1.01
CA GLU A 154 -27.79 -19.27 0.87
C GLU A 154 -26.45 -20.02 1.02
N SER A 155 -25.32 -19.37 0.75
CA SER A 155 -23.97 -19.92 0.92
C SER A 155 -23.01 -18.81 1.36
N PRO A 156 -23.05 -18.43 2.65
CA PRO A 156 -22.19 -17.37 3.18
C PRO A 156 -20.71 -17.73 3.01
N ILE A 157 -19.89 -16.71 2.72
CA ILE A 157 -18.44 -16.83 2.72
C ILE A 157 -17.93 -16.07 3.94
N LEU A 158 -17.13 -16.72 4.78
CA LEU A 158 -16.48 -16.11 5.93
C LEU A 158 -14.98 -16.00 5.70
N GLY A 159 -14.36 -15.00 6.31
CA GLY A 159 -12.90 -14.84 6.34
C GLY A 159 -12.32 -15.25 7.67
N TRP A 160 -11.06 -15.63 7.68
CA TRP A 160 -10.31 -15.90 8.91
C TRP A 160 -8.89 -15.33 8.79
N ALA A 161 -8.32 -14.96 9.92
CA ALA A 161 -6.95 -14.49 10.03
C ALA A 161 -6.42 -14.75 11.44
N PHE A 162 -5.12 -14.98 11.59
CA PHE A 162 -4.48 -14.99 12.91
C PHE A 162 -3.01 -14.59 12.82
N SER A 163 -2.46 -14.18 13.96
CA SER A 163 -1.04 -13.94 14.15
C SER A 163 -0.52 -14.74 15.33
N ASP A 164 0.78 -15.05 15.27
CA ASP A 164 1.57 -15.63 16.35
C ASP A 164 2.16 -14.57 17.30
N THR A 165 1.73 -13.31 17.21
CA THR A 165 2.26 -12.19 17.99
C THR A 165 1.07 -11.42 18.56
N SER A 166 1.11 -11.07 19.85
CA SER A 166 0.01 -10.33 20.48
C SER A 166 -0.02 -8.85 20.04
N PRO A 167 -1.22 -8.23 19.99
CA PRO A 167 -1.35 -6.77 19.92
C PRO A 167 -0.62 -6.10 21.08
N SER A 168 -0.13 -4.88 20.87
CA SER A 168 0.60 -4.11 21.90
C SER A 168 -0.05 -2.74 22.13
N PRO A 169 -0.36 -2.38 23.40
CA PRO A 169 -0.31 -3.25 24.59
C PRO A 169 -1.44 -4.29 24.57
N ALA A 170 -1.14 -5.53 25.00
CA ALA A 170 -2.11 -6.64 24.94
C ALA A 170 -3.35 -6.42 25.82
N SER A 171 -3.25 -5.56 26.84
CA SER A 171 -4.36 -5.25 27.74
C SER A 171 -5.42 -4.32 27.13
N ASP A 172 -5.13 -3.67 26.00
CA ASP A 172 -6.01 -2.68 25.38
C ASP A 172 -6.83 -3.32 24.23
N PRO A 173 -8.17 -3.46 24.36
CA PRO A 173 -9.03 -3.94 23.28
C PRO A 173 -8.99 -3.06 22.00
N ALA A 174 -8.52 -1.82 22.10
CA ALA A 174 -8.33 -0.89 20.99
C ALA A 174 -6.91 -0.97 20.37
N ALA A 175 -6.00 -1.77 20.93
CA ALA A 175 -4.63 -1.92 20.45
C ALA A 175 -4.56 -2.21 18.94
N ALA A 176 -3.51 -1.71 18.30
CA ALA A 176 -3.25 -1.95 16.90
C ALA A 176 -2.94 -3.44 16.66
N LEU A 177 -3.68 -4.06 15.75
CA LEU A 177 -3.41 -5.43 15.31
C LEU A 177 -2.18 -5.46 14.39
N ASN A 178 -1.13 -6.20 14.74
CA ASN A 178 -0.02 -6.49 13.83
C ASN A 178 -0.51 -7.37 12.66
N TYR A 179 0.19 -7.39 11.53
CA TYR A 179 -0.24 -8.15 10.35
C TYR A 179 -0.39 -9.65 10.65
N HIS A 180 -1.46 -10.27 10.14
CA HIS A 180 -1.80 -11.70 10.30
C HIS A 180 -0.90 -12.62 9.45
N SER A 181 0.41 -12.53 9.68
CA SER A 181 1.44 -13.25 8.92
C SER A 181 1.40 -14.77 9.13
N ALA A 182 0.80 -15.24 10.24
CA ALA A 182 0.74 -16.66 10.56
C ALA A 182 -0.31 -17.43 9.73
N GLY A 183 -1.32 -16.74 9.20
CA GLY A 183 -2.25 -17.31 8.24
C GLY A 183 -3.56 -16.54 8.12
N PHE A 184 -4.14 -16.57 6.93
CA PHE A 184 -5.44 -15.99 6.62
C PHE A 184 -6.06 -16.68 5.41
N GLY A 185 -7.36 -16.50 5.22
CA GLY A 185 -8.08 -17.02 4.07
C GLY A 185 -9.58 -16.82 4.15
N GLN A 186 -10.31 -17.50 3.28
CA GLN A 186 -11.77 -17.53 3.27
C GLN A 186 -12.28 -18.97 3.15
N PHE A 187 -13.48 -19.21 3.62
CA PHE A 187 -14.15 -20.50 3.52
C PHE A 187 -15.64 -20.34 3.29
N GLY A 188 -16.25 -21.35 2.66
CA GLY A 188 -17.70 -21.43 2.52
C GLY A 188 -18.34 -22.01 3.78
N LEU A 189 -19.40 -21.36 4.27
CA LEU A 189 -20.18 -21.84 5.40
C LEU A 189 -21.42 -22.60 4.91
N ASP A 190 -21.58 -23.84 5.37
CA ASP A 190 -22.88 -24.53 5.30
C ASP A 190 -23.80 -23.96 6.38
N ILE A 191 -24.48 -22.86 6.07
CA ILE A 191 -25.36 -22.19 7.02
C ILE A 191 -26.57 -23.05 7.40
N ALA A 192 -27.01 -23.97 6.52
CA ALA A 192 -28.10 -24.89 6.81
C ALA A 192 -27.69 -25.89 7.89
N GLY A 193 -26.47 -26.43 7.79
CA GLY A 193 -25.89 -27.31 8.80
C GLY A 193 -25.59 -26.63 10.14
N ALA A 194 -25.56 -25.29 10.20
CA ALA A 194 -25.30 -24.51 11.42
C ALA A 194 -26.57 -24.24 12.24
N LYS A 195 -27.76 -24.49 11.67
CA LYS A 195 -29.05 -24.28 12.33
C LYS A 195 -29.30 -25.33 13.41
N SER A 196 -29.78 -24.89 14.57
CA SER A 196 -30.10 -25.80 15.68
C SER A 196 -31.31 -25.35 16.49
N ALA A 197 -32.24 -26.27 16.76
CA ALA A 197 -33.32 -26.08 17.73
C ALA A 197 -32.80 -25.89 19.18
N LYS A 198 -31.56 -26.33 19.48
CA LYS A 198 -30.93 -26.16 20.80
C LYS A 198 -30.32 -24.77 20.98
N PHE A 199 -30.28 -23.93 19.94
CA PHE A 199 -29.64 -22.60 19.99
C PHE A 199 -30.13 -21.77 21.19
N GLU A 200 -31.44 -21.71 21.41
CA GLU A 200 -32.00 -20.95 22.53
C GLU A 200 -31.52 -21.49 23.89
N THR A 201 -31.32 -22.81 24.00
CA THR A 201 -30.77 -23.43 25.21
C THR A 201 -29.30 -23.06 25.40
N TRP A 202 -28.49 -23.14 24.34
CA TRP A 202 -27.07 -22.81 24.39
C TRP A 202 -26.81 -21.33 24.62
N SER A 203 -27.65 -20.44 24.09
CA SER A 203 -27.53 -18.99 24.29
C SER A 203 -27.61 -18.60 25.77
N LYS A 204 -28.38 -19.35 26.57
CA LYS A 204 -28.50 -19.15 28.03
C LYS A 204 -27.24 -19.56 28.81
N TYR A 205 -26.28 -20.22 28.16
CA TYR A 205 -24.97 -20.49 28.76
C TYR A 205 -24.06 -19.27 28.74
N ALA A 206 -24.37 -18.30 27.88
CA ALA A 206 -23.68 -17.02 27.89
C ALA A 206 -24.04 -16.30 29.18
N GLN A 207 -23.01 -16.00 29.97
CA GLN A 207 -23.16 -15.22 31.18
C GLN A 207 -22.40 -13.93 30.95
N ALA A 208 -23.04 -12.81 31.28
CA ALA A 208 -22.30 -11.57 31.43
C ALA A 208 -21.26 -11.80 32.52
N VAL A 209 -20.00 -11.94 32.13
CA VAL A 209 -18.89 -11.89 33.07
C VAL A 209 -18.90 -10.46 33.58
N GLU A 210 -19.05 -10.28 34.90
CA GLU A 210 -18.74 -8.98 35.50
C GLU A 210 -17.34 -8.62 34.99
N ALA A 211 -17.24 -7.56 34.21
CA ALA A 211 -15.98 -7.11 33.69
C ALA A 211 -14.99 -7.04 34.86
N SER A 212 -13.88 -7.81 34.78
CA SER A 212 -12.70 -7.49 35.58
C SER A 212 -12.51 -5.98 35.48
N PRO A 213 -12.34 -5.26 36.60
CA PRO A 213 -12.49 -3.82 36.64
C PRO A 213 -11.74 -3.18 35.49
N VAL A 214 -12.48 -2.59 34.57
CA VAL A 214 -11.96 -1.42 33.88
C VAL A 214 -11.50 -0.48 35.01
N PRO A 215 -10.25 -0.02 35.04
CA PRO A 215 -9.93 1.12 35.88
C PRO A 215 -10.80 2.28 35.38
N GLY A 216 -11.92 2.54 36.05
CA GLY A 216 -12.78 3.68 35.75
C GLY A 216 -14.27 3.39 35.73
N ASN A 217 -14.86 3.02 36.87
CA ASN A 217 -16.24 3.46 37.15
C ASN A 217 -16.37 3.91 38.61
N GLY A 218 -15.59 4.94 38.95
CA GLY A 218 -15.95 5.83 40.04
C GLY A 218 -16.94 6.85 39.50
N THR A 219 -18.05 7.06 40.21
CA THR A 219 -19.06 8.12 40.01
C THR A 219 -18.53 9.54 40.23
N THR A 220 -17.26 9.77 39.92
CA THR A 220 -16.77 11.10 39.61
C THR A 220 -17.23 11.44 38.20
N THR A 221 -18.01 12.52 38.05
CA THR A 221 -18.04 13.29 36.80
C THR A 221 -16.65 13.25 36.17
N PRO A 222 -16.51 12.94 34.86
CA PRO A 222 -15.20 12.84 34.24
C PRO A 222 -14.46 14.15 34.46
N VAL A 223 -13.57 14.16 35.45
CA VAL A 223 -12.39 14.99 35.41
C VAL A 223 -11.63 14.42 34.22
N PRO A 224 -11.26 15.23 33.21
CA PRO A 224 -10.49 14.76 32.07
C PRO A 224 -9.31 13.94 32.60
N GLY A 225 -9.37 12.63 32.39
CA GLY A 225 -8.27 11.73 32.66
C GLY A 225 -7.16 12.15 31.71
N ASN A 226 -6.19 12.85 32.28
CA ASN A 226 -5.04 13.38 31.60
C ASN A 226 -4.13 12.20 31.22
N SER A 227 -4.55 11.36 30.25
CA SER A 227 -3.62 10.61 29.40
C SER A 227 -2.86 11.67 28.61
N THR A 228 -1.91 12.29 29.31
CA THR A 228 -0.99 13.24 28.72
C THR A 228 -0.13 12.41 27.80
N ILE A 229 -0.40 12.49 26.50
CA ILE A 229 0.60 12.17 25.49
C ILE A 229 1.87 12.88 25.97
N PRO A 230 2.95 12.15 26.27
CA PRO A 230 4.16 12.76 26.79
C PRO A 230 4.57 13.90 25.86
N VAL A 231 4.87 15.06 26.45
CA VAL A 231 5.28 16.24 25.66
C VAL A 231 6.48 15.82 24.80
N PRO A 232 6.43 16.02 23.47
CA PRO A 232 7.52 15.59 22.60
C PRO A 232 8.83 16.25 23.00
N ILE A 233 9.91 15.46 23.05
CA ILE A 233 11.25 16.01 23.28
C ILE A 233 11.70 16.73 22.00
N VAL A 234 12.32 17.90 22.12
CA VAL A 234 12.89 18.61 20.97
C VAL A 234 14.32 18.11 20.73
N SER A 235 14.62 17.67 19.51
CA SER A 235 15.98 17.30 19.09
C SER A 235 16.93 18.50 19.16
N ASN A 236 18.16 18.27 19.64
CA ASN A 236 19.23 19.27 19.61
C ASN A 236 19.89 19.40 18.22
N THR A 237 19.69 18.43 17.33
CA THR A 237 20.21 18.44 15.97
C THR A 237 19.17 18.95 14.99
N THR A 238 19.61 19.77 14.04
CA THR A 238 18.81 20.40 12.99
C THR A 238 19.45 20.16 11.61
N TYR A 239 18.65 20.28 10.56
CA TYR A 239 19.05 19.94 9.19
C TYR A 239 18.56 20.98 8.20
N ASP A 240 19.28 21.18 7.10
CA ASP A 240 18.83 22.04 5.99
C ASP A 240 17.64 21.42 5.27
N VAL A 241 17.62 20.09 5.16
CA VAL A 241 16.50 19.34 4.57
C VAL A 241 16.16 18.13 5.43
N ILE A 242 14.87 17.96 5.72
CA ILE A 242 14.31 16.70 6.23
C ILE A 242 13.50 16.06 5.11
N VAL A 243 13.88 14.86 4.68
CA VAL A 243 13.16 14.03 3.72
C VAL A 243 12.39 12.96 4.49
N VAL A 244 11.08 12.87 4.26
CA VAL A 244 10.16 11.98 4.99
C VAL A 244 9.72 10.83 4.10
N GLY A 245 10.20 9.62 4.37
CA GLY A 245 9.91 8.39 3.64
C GLY A 245 11.14 7.92 2.83
N GLY A 246 11.64 6.74 3.15
CA GLY A 246 12.77 6.06 2.48
C GLY A 246 12.33 5.21 1.29
N GLY A 247 11.26 5.59 0.59
CA GLY A 247 10.82 4.95 -0.66
C GLY A 247 11.73 5.31 -1.86
N PRO A 248 11.36 4.89 -3.08
CA PRO A 248 12.17 5.16 -4.26
C PRO A 248 12.50 6.64 -4.47
N ALA A 249 11.48 7.49 -4.37
CA ALA A 249 11.63 8.92 -4.56
C ALA A 249 12.40 9.59 -3.43
N GLY A 250 12.15 9.20 -2.18
CA GLY A 250 12.79 9.82 -1.01
C GLY A 250 14.28 9.50 -0.92
N ILE A 251 14.70 8.28 -1.25
CA ILE A 251 16.12 7.93 -1.31
C ILE A 251 16.85 8.78 -2.36
N ILE A 252 16.30 8.86 -3.58
CA ILE A 252 16.88 9.66 -4.66
C ILE A 252 16.95 11.14 -4.25
N ALA A 253 15.85 11.72 -3.77
CA ALA A 253 15.79 13.11 -3.36
C ALA A 253 16.82 13.41 -2.25
N ALA A 254 16.93 12.53 -1.25
CA ALA A 254 17.86 12.73 -0.14
C ALA A 254 19.33 12.69 -0.58
N GLU A 255 19.73 11.74 -1.44
CA GLU A 255 21.08 11.68 -1.99
C GLU A 255 21.38 12.94 -2.81
N ARG A 256 20.52 13.27 -3.78
CA ARG A 256 20.74 14.40 -4.70
C ARG A 256 20.81 15.73 -3.96
N LEU A 257 20.00 15.93 -2.92
CA LEU A 257 20.07 17.14 -2.10
C LEU A 257 21.34 17.20 -1.25
N ALA A 258 21.80 16.06 -0.73
CA ALA A 258 23.07 15.97 -0.01
C ALA A 258 24.28 16.21 -0.94
N GLU A 259 24.27 15.71 -2.18
CA GLU A 259 25.31 15.98 -3.20
C GLU A 259 25.43 17.49 -3.51
N LYS A 260 24.36 18.27 -3.34
CA LYS A 260 24.36 19.73 -3.48
C LYS A 260 24.81 20.48 -2.21
N GLY A 261 25.24 19.76 -1.18
CA GLY A 261 25.85 20.31 0.03
C GLY A 261 24.89 20.60 1.18
N ALA A 262 23.59 20.30 1.06
CA ALA A 262 22.64 20.46 2.17
C ALA A 262 22.89 19.40 3.25
N SER A 263 22.77 19.75 4.53
CA SER A 263 22.64 18.74 5.59
C SER A 263 21.27 18.07 5.51
N VAL A 264 21.24 16.76 5.25
CA VAL A 264 20.01 16.00 4.96
C VAL A 264 19.76 14.95 6.02
N LEU A 265 18.56 14.95 6.59
CA LEU A 265 18.01 13.83 7.35
C LEU A 265 16.96 13.10 6.51
N LEU A 266 17.19 11.82 6.22
CA LEU A 266 16.17 10.92 5.68
C LEU A 266 15.53 10.11 6.83
N ILE A 267 14.22 10.21 6.98
CA ILE A 267 13.45 9.49 7.99
C ILE A 267 12.62 8.40 7.30
N GLU A 268 12.77 7.15 7.73
CA GLU A 268 11.95 6.02 7.27
C GLU A 268 11.23 5.37 8.45
N ARG A 269 9.95 5.05 8.26
CA ARG A 269 9.13 4.46 9.32
C ARG A 269 9.45 3.01 9.60
N GLY A 270 9.95 2.28 8.61
CA GLY A 270 10.25 0.86 8.69
C GLY A 270 11.72 0.53 8.93
N PRO A 271 12.03 -0.78 9.01
CA PRO A 271 13.38 -1.28 9.19
C PRO A 271 14.17 -1.24 7.86
N ALA A 272 15.46 -1.58 7.95
CA ALA A 272 16.30 -1.83 6.78
C ALA A 272 15.81 -3.07 6.00
N ASN A 273 16.04 -3.08 4.69
CA ASN A 273 15.66 -4.20 3.82
C ASN A 273 16.83 -5.15 3.49
N THR A 274 18.09 -4.71 3.53
CA THR A 274 19.24 -5.56 3.16
C THR A 274 20.25 -5.65 4.31
N VAL A 275 21.02 -6.74 4.39
CA VAL A 275 22.05 -6.92 5.43
C VAL A 275 23.06 -5.75 5.47
N PRO A 276 23.61 -5.25 4.34
CA PRO A 276 24.52 -4.09 4.36
C PRO A 276 23.91 -2.79 4.91
N LEU A 277 22.58 -2.70 4.94
CA LEU A 277 21.84 -1.56 5.47
C LEU A 277 21.35 -1.78 6.91
N GLY A 278 21.70 -2.93 7.52
CA GLY A 278 21.38 -3.26 8.91
C GLY A 278 20.17 -4.18 9.11
N SER A 279 19.69 -4.87 8.07
CA SER A 279 18.62 -5.87 8.21
C SER A 279 19.12 -7.12 8.94
N ASP A 280 18.29 -7.67 9.83
CA ASP A 280 18.51 -8.92 10.56
C ASP A 280 17.91 -10.15 9.86
N MET A 281 17.10 -9.95 8.81
CA MET A 281 16.45 -11.02 8.04
C MET A 281 17.33 -11.69 6.98
N ALA A 282 18.55 -12.10 7.36
CA ALA A 282 19.41 -12.85 6.47
C ALA A 282 18.79 -14.21 6.08
N LEU A 283 19.09 -14.71 4.89
CA LEU A 283 18.61 -16.00 4.41
C LEU A 283 19.32 -17.15 5.14
N PRO A 284 18.64 -18.26 5.49
CA PRO A 284 19.28 -19.38 6.18
C PRO A 284 20.44 -20.03 5.42
N TRP A 285 20.46 -19.88 4.10
CA TRP A 285 21.50 -20.39 3.20
C TRP A 285 22.47 -19.31 2.71
N ASN A 286 22.29 -18.03 3.11
CA ASN A 286 23.19 -16.93 2.79
C ASN A 286 23.07 -15.80 3.83
N ASP A 287 24.12 -15.59 4.62
CA ASP A 287 24.18 -14.60 5.70
C ASP A 287 24.40 -13.15 5.25
N THR A 288 24.65 -12.93 3.95
CA THR A 288 24.88 -11.60 3.35
C THR A 288 23.68 -11.05 2.59
N LEU A 289 22.68 -11.89 2.31
CA LEU A 289 21.49 -11.54 1.53
C LEU A 289 20.21 -11.76 2.34
N THR A 290 19.21 -10.92 2.08
CA THR A 290 17.85 -11.07 2.62
C THR A 290 16.90 -11.56 1.53
N PRO A 291 15.67 -12.00 1.87
CA PRO A 291 14.65 -12.28 0.86
C PRO A 291 14.38 -11.14 -0.12
N TYR A 292 14.55 -9.88 0.31
CA TYR A 292 14.35 -8.71 -0.54
C TYR A 292 15.38 -8.59 -1.67
N ASP A 293 16.57 -9.17 -1.49
CA ASP A 293 17.64 -9.13 -2.48
C ASP A 293 17.37 -10.07 -3.66
N ILE A 294 16.60 -11.13 -3.46
CA ILE A 294 16.47 -12.23 -4.41
C ILE A 294 15.36 -11.95 -5.43
N PRO A 295 15.66 -11.81 -6.74
CA PRO A 295 14.66 -11.50 -7.75
C PRO A 295 13.48 -12.45 -7.80
N ALA A 296 13.74 -13.76 -7.71
CA ALA A 296 12.70 -14.79 -7.75
C ALA A 296 11.69 -14.69 -6.60
N LEU A 297 12.06 -14.10 -5.46
CA LEU A 297 11.15 -13.90 -4.33
C LEU A 297 10.21 -12.69 -4.50
N GLY A 298 10.39 -11.87 -5.55
CA GLY A 298 9.64 -10.62 -5.69
C GLY A 298 8.12 -10.75 -5.69
N SER A 299 7.57 -11.78 -6.34
CA SER A 299 6.12 -12.03 -6.35
C SER A 299 5.61 -12.72 -5.07
N SER A 300 6.52 -13.10 -4.17
CA SER A 300 6.25 -13.82 -2.93
C SER A 300 6.39 -12.93 -1.69
N MET A 301 7.03 -11.77 -1.80
CA MET A 301 7.42 -10.91 -0.67
C MET A 301 6.27 -10.65 0.30
N THR A 302 5.09 -10.24 -0.19
CA THR A 302 3.94 -9.92 0.67
C THR A 302 3.38 -11.13 1.43
N SER A 303 3.80 -12.35 1.10
CA SER A 303 3.43 -13.59 1.79
C SER A 303 4.54 -14.15 2.68
N LEU A 304 5.73 -13.57 2.66
CA LEU A 304 6.85 -13.99 3.51
C LEU A 304 6.71 -13.37 4.89
N SER A 305 6.88 -14.21 5.93
CA SER A 305 6.94 -13.75 7.32
C SER A 305 8.07 -12.74 7.52
N GLY A 306 7.85 -11.75 8.39
CA GLY A 306 8.79 -10.65 8.65
C GLY A 306 8.74 -9.50 7.63
N THR A 307 7.98 -9.63 6.54
CA THR A 307 7.83 -8.52 5.58
C THR A 307 7.10 -7.34 6.21
N SER A 308 7.74 -6.17 6.22
CA SER A 308 7.16 -4.97 6.81
C SER A 308 6.24 -4.24 5.82
N LEU A 309 4.95 -4.30 6.11
CA LEU A 309 3.88 -3.64 5.33
C LEU A 309 3.27 -2.49 6.12
N CYS A 310 2.77 -1.51 5.40
CA CYS A 310 2.11 -0.36 5.98
C CYS A 310 0.77 -0.76 6.58
N SER A 311 0.57 -0.44 7.85
CA SER A 311 -0.65 -0.77 8.60
C SER A 311 -1.70 0.33 8.59
N ASP A 312 -1.48 1.43 7.86
CA ASP A 312 -2.28 2.65 7.96
C ASP A 312 -2.62 3.26 6.59
N THR A 313 -2.50 2.46 5.53
CA THR A 313 -2.70 2.86 4.13
C THR A 313 -3.96 2.23 3.51
N ALA A 314 -4.55 2.91 2.52
CA ALA A 314 -5.80 2.48 1.90
C ALA A 314 -5.68 1.17 1.09
N SER A 315 -4.47 0.89 0.59
CA SER A 315 -4.05 -0.36 -0.05
C SER A 315 -2.71 -0.83 0.51
N THR A 316 -2.23 -1.98 0.03
CA THR A 316 -0.91 -2.53 0.38
C THR A 316 0.21 -1.59 -0.03
N ALA A 317 1.14 -1.33 0.89
CA ALA A 317 2.36 -0.58 0.65
C ALA A 317 3.50 -1.13 1.49
N GLY A 318 4.74 -1.01 0.99
CA GLY A 318 5.94 -1.45 1.71
C GLY A 318 6.38 -0.40 2.73
N CYS A 319 6.65 -0.83 3.95
CA CYS A 319 7.02 0.01 5.08
C CYS A 319 8.37 -0.39 5.66
N LEU A 320 9.39 -0.11 4.88
CA LEU A 320 10.77 -0.48 5.06
C LEU A 320 11.61 0.41 4.15
N LEU A 321 12.92 0.42 4.35
CA LEU A 321 13.83 1.12 3.46
C LEU A 321 13.70 0.59 2.01
N GLY A 322 13.60 1.52 1.05
CA GLY A 322 13.24 1.26 -0.35
C GLY A 322 11.73 1.22 -0.63
N GLY A 323 10.89 1.22 0.41
CA GLY A 323 9.44 1.19 0.33
C GLY A 323 8.93 0.04 -0.53
N SER A 324 7.88 0.28 -1.33
CA SER A 324 7.31 -0.75 -2.21
C SER A 324 8.27 -1.29 -3.27
N SER A 325 9.37 -0.58 -3.62
CA SER A 325 10.37 -1.14 -4.56
C SER A 325 11.16 -2.32 -3.99
N SER A 326 11.19 -2.46 -2.66
CA SER A 326 11.81 -3.61 -1.98
C SER A 326 10.91 -4.85 -2.00
N ILE A 327 9.60 -4.71 -2.22
CA ILE A 327 8.62 -5.82 -2.11
C ILE A 327 7.85 -6.12 -3.39
N ASN A 328 7.96 -5.30 -4.44
CA ASN A 328 7.18 -5.48 -5.65
C ASN A 328 7.71 -6.62 -6.54
N GLY A 329 6.98 -6.92 -7.61
CA GLY A 329 7.34 -7.92 -8.62
C GLY A 329 8.43 -7.52 -9.61
N LEU A 330 9.28 -6.53 -9.28
CA LEU A 330 10.44 -6.06 -10.06
C LEU A 330 10.18 -5.50 -11.46
N ASN A 331 8.93 -5.42 -11.95
CA ASN A 331 8.67 -4.86 -13.28
C ASN A 331 9.23 -3.43 -13.39
N PHE A 332 10.08 -3.19 -14.38
CA PHE A 332 10.78 -1.92 -14.58
C PHE A 332 10.58 -1.43 -16.00
N ILE A 333 9.42 -0.82 -16.22
CA ILE A 333 9.01 -0.39 -17.56
C ILE A 333 9.60 0.99 -17.82
N HIS A 334 10.46 1.14 -18.83
CA HIS A 334 10.87 2.49 -19.25
C HIS A 334 9.65 3.23 -19.81
N PRO A 335 9.24 4.36 -19.21
CA PRO A 335 8.03 5.05 -19.63
C PRO A 335 8.24 5.58 -21.04
N PRO A 336 7.32 5.32 -21.98
CA PRO A 336 7.33 5.97 -23.28
C PRO A 336 7.22 7.49 -23.14
N GLU A 337 7.70 8.22 -24.13
CA GLU A 337 7.68 9.69 -24.12
C GLU A 337 6.26 10.27 -23.99
N HIS A 338 5.26 9.54 -24.51
CA HIS A 338 3.87 9.97 -24.42
C HIS A 338 3.30 9.99 -22.99
N ASP A 339 3.88 9.24 -22.05
CA ASP A 339 3.48 9.28 -20.64
C ASP A 339 3.65 10.68 -20.03
N TRP A 340 4.54 11.49 -20.60
CA TRP A 340 4.87 12.83 -20.15
C TRP A 340 4.07 13.94 -20.86
N GLN A 341 3.20 13.60 -21.83
CA GLN A 341 2.45 14.59 -22.62
C GLN A 341 1.35 15.29 -21.82
N ARG A 342 0.80 14.62 -20.79
CA ARG A 342 -0.21 15.19 -19.88
C ARG A 342 0.40 15.84 -18.63
N TRP A 343 1.73 15.92 -18.56
CA TRP A 343 2.43 16.63 -17.50
C TRP A 343 2.53 18.13 -17.83
N PRO A 344 2.58 19.00 -16.82
CA PRO A 344 2.71 20.44 -17.04
C PRO A 344 4.03 20.81 -17.73
N ALA A 345 4.09 22.03 -18.28
CA ALA A 345 5.32 22.56 -18.86
C ALA A 345 6.47 22.53 -17.84
N GLY A 346 7.67 22.13 -18.28
CA GLY A 346 8.81 21.88 -17.39
C GLY A 346 8.89 20.43 -16.88
N TRP A 347 7.92 19.57 -17.23
CA TRP A 347 7.88 18.16 -16.84
C TRP A 347 7.54 17.22 -18.00
N ASN A 348 7.58 17.70 -19.25
CA ASN A 348 7.42 16.80 -20.40
C ASN A 348 8.74 16.08 -20.70
N TRP A 349 8.75 15.11 -21.64
CA TRP A 349 9.91 14.25 -21.86
C TRP A 349 11.24 15.01 -22.09
N LYS A 350 11.26 16.08 -22.89
CA LYS A 350 12.51 16.85 -23.11
C LYS A 350 13.05 17.47 -21.81
N ASP A 351 12.18 17.77 -20.84
CA ASP A 351 12.55 18.39 -19.58
C ASP A 351 13.09 17.34 -18.57
N VAL A 352 12.63 16.09 -18.67
CA VAL A 352 13.00 15.00 -17.73
C VAL A 352 13.95 13.94 -18.32
N SER A 353 14.26 13.99 -19.61
CA SER A 353 15.11 13.00 -20.29
C SER A 353 16.53 12.89 -19.70
N GLU A 354 17.09 14.00 -19.22
CA GLU A 354 18.39 13.99 -18.51
C GLU A 354 18.29 13.28 -17.15
N ALA A 355 17.20 13.51 -16.41
CA ALA A 355 16.90 12.80 -15.17
C ALA A 355 16.72 11.29 -15.42
N ALA A 356 16.06 10.92 -16.52
CA ALA A 356 15.95 9.52 -16.94
C ALA A 356 17.32 8.91 -17.25
N SER A 357 18.20 9.64 -17.94
CA SER A 357 19.55 9.18 -18.26
C SER A 357 20.37 8.90 -16.99
N ARG A 358 20.31 9.80 -15.99
CA ARG A 358 20.98 9.59 -14.68
C ARG A 358 20.44 8.36 -13.95
N LEU A 359 19.12 8.14 -14.00
CA LEU A 359 18.51 6.95 -13.43
C LEU A 359 19.01 5.68 -14.10
N TYR A 360 19.01 5.64 -15.43
CA TYR A 360 19.40 4.46 -16.20
C TYR A 360 20.89 4.15 -16.12
N GLU A 361 21.74 5.15 -15.87
CA GLU A 361 23.15 4.92 -15.53
C GLU A 361 23.30 4.13 -14.21
N ARG A 362 22.43 4.39 -13.23
CA ARG A 362 22.43 3.66 -11.94
C ARG A 362 21.76 2.28 -12.08
N ASN A 363 20.64 2.22 -12.79
CA ASN A 363 19.81 1.03 -13.00
C ASN A 363 19.16 1.06 -14.39
N PRO A 364 19.76 0.42 -15.40
CA PRO A 364 19.20 0.36 -16.75
C PRO A 364 18.03 -0.62 -16.89
N GLY A 365 17.78 -1.44 -15.86
CA GLY A 365 16.95 -2.63 -15.98
C GLY A 365 17.62 -3.73 -16.82
N THR A 366 16.96 -4.88 -16.92
CA THR A 366 17.40 -5.98 -17.79
C THR A 366 16.23 -6.84 -18.24
N THR A 367 16.30 -7.33 -19.48
CA THR A 367 15.45 -8.40 -20.01
C THR A 367 16.12 -9.78 -19.88
N GLU A 368 17.41 -9.82 -19.53
CA GLU A 368 18.28 -11.00 -19.43
C GLU A 368 19.05 -10.99 -18.09
N PRO A 369 18.43 -11.41 -16.98
CA PRO A 369 19.05 -11.31 -15.65
C PRO A 369 20.03 -12.45 -15.30
N SER A 370 20.11 -13.50 -16.12
CA SER A 370 20.99 -14.66 -15.92
C SER A 370 22.26 -14.50 -16.78
N ASP A 371 23.43 -14.58 -16.17
CA ASP A 371 24.72 -14.31 -16.84
C ASP A 371 25.04 -15.30 -17.98
N ASP A 372 24.43 -16.48 -17.98
CA ASP A 372 24.56 -17.48 -19.04
C ASP A 372 23.68 -17.23 -20.27
N GLY A 373 22.93 -16.12 -20.29
CA GLY A 373 22.06 -15.71 -21.39
C GLY A 373 20.85 -16.62 -21.60
N LYS A 374 20.49 -17.46 -20.63
CA LYS A 374 19.32 -18.36 -20.74
C LYS A 374 18.10 -17.82 -20.00
N TYR A 375 16.93 -18.11 -20.57
CA TYR A 375 15.64 -17.95 -19.90
C TYR A 375 15.19 -19.26 -19.28
N TYR A 376 14.88 -19.23 -17.98
CA TYR A 376 14.41 -20.40 -17.24
C TYR A 376 12.88 -20.37 -17.11
N ASP A 377 12.28 -21.55 -16.99
CA ASP A 377 10.82 -21.71 -16.89
C ASP A 377 10.05 -21.02 -18.04
N ASP A 378 10.53 -21.26 -19.27
CA ASP A 378 10.17 -20.47 -20.45
C ASP A 378 8.88 -20.91 -21.18
N LEU A 379 8.11 -21.82 -20.60
CA LEU A 379 6.92 -22.37 -21.26
C LEU A 379 5.87 -21.29 -21.55
N THR A 380 5.58 -20.43 -20.57
CA THR A 380 4.59 -19.35 -20.71
C THR A 380 4.93 -18.41 -21.85
N TYR A 381 6.20 -18.02 -21.98
CA TYR A 381 6.63 -17.14 -23.06
C TYR A 381 6.41 -17.80 -24.42
N ARG A 382 6.88 -19.04 -24.61
CA ARG A 382 6.75 -19.76 -25.89
C ARG A 382 5.30 -19.97 -26.30
N VAL A 383 4.42 -20.28 -25.35
CA VAL A 383 2.98 -20.45 -25.64
C VAL A 383 2.34 -19.12 -26.05
N LEU A 384 2.54 -18.06 -25.27
CA LEU A 384 1.88 -16.79 -25.52
C LEU A 384 2.45 -16.05 -26.74
N SER A 385 3.76 -16.08 -26.95
CA SER A 385 4.41 -15.45 -28.11
C SER A 385 3.91 -16.07 -29.42
N GLY A 386 3.75 -17.39 -29.47
CA GLY A 386 3.17 -18.09 -30.62
C GLY A 386 1.72 -17.67 -30.90
N LEU A 387 0.88 -17.61 -29.87
CA LEU A 387 -0.52 -17.18 -30.00
C LEU A 387 -0.64 -15.71 -30.46
N LEU A 388 0.14 -14.82 -29.85
CA LEU A 388 0.13 -13.39 -30.15
C LEU A 388 0.69 -13.10 -31.55
N SER A 389 1.81 -13.74 -31.93
CA SER A 389 2.40 -13.59 -33.27
C SER A 389 1.46 -14.07 -34.36
N ALA A 390 0.71 -15.16 -34.13
CA ALA A 390 -0.31 -15.64 -35.06
C ALA A 390 -1.49 -14.66 -35.24
N LYS A 391 -1.64 -13.68 -34.33
CA LYS A 391 -2.60 -12.57 -34.43
C LYS A 391 -1.94 -11.25 -34.86
N GLY A 392 -0.68 -11.28 -35.30
CA GLY A 392 0.02 -10.11 -35.84
C GLY A 392 0.70 -9.23 -34.81
N TRP A 393 0.82 -9.66 -33.55
CA TRP A 393 1.64 -8.94 -32.58
C TRP A 393 3.12 -9.11 -32.88
N SER A 394 3.91 -8.09 -32.54
CA SER A 394 5.36 -8.11 -32.77
C SER A 394 6.15 -8.22 -31.47
N GLU A 395 7.22 -9.01 -31.49
CA GLU A 395 8.20 -9.03 -30.41
C GLU A 395 9.09 -7.78 -30.48
N VAL A 396 9.34 -7.17 -29.33
CA VAL A 396 10.28 -6.04 -29.17
C VAL A 396 11.11 -6.24 -27.91
N ASP A 397 12.30 -5.64 -27.86
CA ASP A 397 12.93 -5.34 -26.59
C ASP A 397 12.28 -4.08 -26.00
N SER A 398 11.59 -4.22 -24.87
CA SER A 398 10.85 -3.11 -24.25
C SER A 398 11.74 -2.04 -23.58
N ILE A 399 13.01 -2.34 -23.30
CA ILE A 399 14.01 -1.40 -22.78
C ILE A 399 14.58 -0.57 -23.94
N GLU A 400 14.94 -1.22 -25.04
CA GLU A 400 15.50 -0.55 -26.23
C GLU A 400 14.45 0.21 -27.05
N SER A 401 13.19 -0.27 -27.05
CA SER A 401 12.06 0.33 -27.77
C SER A 401 10.94 0.79 -26.83
N PRO A 402 11.20 1.72 -25.88
CA PRO A 402 10.22 2.10 -24.86
C PRO A 402 8.97 2.75 -25.46
N ASN A 403 9.08 3.44 -26.60
CA ASN A 403 7.96 4.07 -27.31
C ASN A 403 7.03 3.10 -28.06
N LYS A 404 7.42 1.83 -28.25
CA LYS A 404 6.56 0.82 -28.89
C LYS A 404 5.66 0.17 -27.84
N LYS A 405 4.35 0.51 -27.87
CA LYS A 405 3.35 0.06 -26.88
C LYS A 405 2.00 -0.31 -27.51
N ASP A 406 1.96 -0.61 -28.80
CA ASP A 406 0.75 -1.01 -29.53
C ASP A 406 0.95 -2.34 -30.25
N ALA A 407 0.12 -3.34 -29.95
CA ALA A 407 0.21 -4.73 -30.45
C ALA A 407 1.64 -5.34 -30.38
N VAL A 408 2.32 -5.17 -29.23
CA VAL A 408 3.67 -5.70 -29.00
C VAL A 408 3.78 -6.55 -27.75
N PHE A 409 4.69 -7.52 -27.75
CA PHE A 409 5.11 -8.26 -26.56
C PHE A 409 6.64 -8.25 -26.42
N SER A 410 7.13 -8.48 -25.21
CA SER A 410 8.54 -8.45 -24.85
C SER A 410 8.83 -9.50 -23.80
N ARG A 411 10.10 -9.92 -23.75
CA ARG A 411 10.69 -10.45 -22.51
C ARG A 411 10.46 -9.44 -21.38
N PRO A 412 10.19 -9.88 -20.13
CA PRO A 412 9.93 -8.92 -19.05
C PRO A 412 11.13 -8.01 -18.83
N SER A 413 10.90 -6.71 -18.70
CA SER A 413 11.92 -5.79 -18.18
C SER A 413 11.86 -5.75 -16.66
N TRP A 414 12.98 -6.05 -16.01
CA TRP A 414 13.09 -6.07 -14.55
C TRP A 414 14.09 -5.08 -14.00
N SER A 415 13.80 -4.58 -12.80
CA SER A 415 14.72 -3.81 -11.96
C SER A 415 15.68 -4.78 -11.26
N ILE A 416 16.53 -5.42 -12.04
CA ILE A 416 17.55 -6.37 -11.59
C ILE A 416 18.91 -5.89 -12.08
N LYS A 417 19.91 -5.97 -11.21
CA LYS A 417 21.31 -5.65 -11.52
C LYS A 417 22.21 -6.56 -10.70
N ASP A 418 23.28 -7.08 -11.32
CA ASP A 418 24.23 -7.99 -10.68
C ASP A 418 23.50 -9.19 -10.03
N ASN A 419 22.50 -9.74 -10.75
CA ASN A 419 21.63 -10.85 -10.36
C ASN A 419 20.79 -10.64 -9.08
N LEU A 420 20.75 -9.40 -8.57
CA LEU A 420 20.01 -9.00 -7.38
C LEU A 420 18.90 -8.03 -7.74
N ARG A 421 17.88 -7.92 -6.87
CA ARG A 421 16.93 -6.81 -6.93
C ARG A 421 17.70 -5.49 -6.91
N ALA A 422 17.43 -4.61 -7.87
CA ALA A 422 17.98 -3.26 -7.92
C ALA A 422 17.05 -2.25 -7.20
N GLY A 423 17.10 -0.99 -7.61
CA GLY A 423 16.31 0.10 -7.04
C GLY A 423 17.05 0.88 -5.94
N PRO A 424 16.47 1.98 -5.43
CA PRO A 424 17.25 3.01 -4.75
C PRO A 424 17.92 2.59 -3.45
N ALA A 425 17.38 1.61 -2.74
CA ALA A 425 18.06 1.02 -1.58
C ALA A 425 19.42 0.42 -1.93
N ARG A 426 19.63 -0.08 -3.16
CA ARG A 426 20.89 -0.65 -3.62
C ARG A 426 21.69 0.24 -4.57
N THR A 427 21.03 1.12 -5.31
CA THR A 427 21.69 1.91 -6.37
C THR A 427 21.92 3.38 -6.02
N TYR A 428 21.34 3.87 -4.92
CA TYR A 428 21.45 5.25 -4.46
C TYR A 428 21.91 5.32 -2.98
N MET A 429 21.23 4.60 -2.08
CA MET A 429 21.54 4.61 -0.64
C MET A 429 23.03 4.37 -0.29
N PRO A 430 23.76 3.44 -0.93
CA PRO A 430 25.18 3.25 -0.62
C PRO A 430 26.05 4.48 -0.93
N PHE A 431 25.67 5.30 -1.91
CA PHE A 431 26.34 6.57 -2.21
C PHE A 431 25.92 7.65 -1.22
N ALA A 432 24.62 7.73 -0.89
CA ALA A 432 24.11 8.65 0.13
C ALA A 432 24.83 8.47 1.48
N GLN A 433 25.02 7.22 1.93
CA GLN A 433 25.70 6.91 3.20
C GLN A 433 27.18 7.29 3.24
N GLN A 434 27.82 7.53 2.08
CA GLN A 434 29.21 8.00 2.01
C GLN A 434 29.32 9.53 2.15
N LEU A 435 28.21 10.26 2.03
CA LEU A 435 28.19 11.71 2.12
C LEU A 435 28.23 12.14 3.60
N PRO A 436 29.19 13.01 4.00
CA PRO A 436 29.37 13.41 5.41
C PRO A 436 28.21 14.23 5.97
N ASN A 437 27.35 14.77 5.10
CA ASN A 437 26.20 15.61 5.39
C ASN A 437 24.86 14.87 5.27
N PHE A 438 24.86 13.54 5.13
CA PHE A 438 23.67 12.71 5.09
C PHE A 438 23.49 11.96 6.41
N THR A 439 22.25 11.86 6.88
CA THR A 439 21.86 11.07 8.06
C THR A 439 20.60 10.26 7.75
N LEU A 440 20.63 8.97 8.09
CA LEU A 440 19.48 8.06 7.99
C LEU A 440 18.92 7.77 9.38
N LYS A 441 17.60 7.85 9.53
CA LYS A 441 16.88 7.45 10.73
C LYS A 441 15.76 6.47 10.37
N LEU A 442 15.97 5.19 10.69
CA LEU A 442 15.01 4.10 10.47
C LEU A 442 14.02 3.98 11.64
N GLU A 443 13.00 3.14 11.45
CA GLU A 443 12.01 2.78 12.49
C GLU A 443 11.39 3.99 13.20
N THR A 444 11.22 5.08 12.44
CA THR A 444 10.76 6.37 12.94
C THR A 444 9.65 6.89 12.06
N LYS A 445 8.41 6.84 12.56
CA LYS A 445 7.24 7.32 11.83
C LYS A 445 7.09 8.83 12.00
N VAL A 446 7.03 9.58 10.90
CA VAL A 446 6.60 10.99 10.96
C VAL A 446 5.08 11.02 11.10
N ILE A 447 4.59 11.74 12.10
CA ILE A 447 3.16 11.90 12.41
C ILE A 447 2.60 13.17 11.75
N GLN A 448 3.38 14.25 11.77
CA GLN A 448 2.93 15.58 11.36
C GLN A 448 4.13 16.46 10.95
N VAL A 449 3.94 17.39 10.00
CA VAL A 449 4.89 18.50 9.83
C VAL A 449 4.45 19.68 10.70
N ILE A 450 5.38 20.24 11.48
CA ILE A 450 5.10 21.31 12.43
C ILE A 450 5.27 22.66 11.74
N ARG A 451 4.26 23.54 11.83
CA ARG A 451 4.26 24.82 11.11
C ARG A 451 3.74 25.99 11.94
N THR A 452 4.13 27.19 11.51
CA THR A 452 3.57 28.46 11.97
C THR A 452 3.16 29.25 10.72
N GLY A 453 1.86 29.43 10.51
CA GLY A 453 1.34 29.94 9.24
C GLY A 453 1.81 29.08 8.05
N SER A 454 2.41 29.71 7.05
CA SER A 454 2.96 29.08 5.83
C SER A 454 4.31 28.39 6.02
N LYS A 455 4.99 28.62 7.15
CA LYS A 455 6.37 28.17 7.36
C LYS A 455 6.43 26.89 8.17
N ILE A 456 7.01 25.84 7.59
CA ILE A 456 7.34 24.60 8.30
C ILE A 456 8.59 24.86 9.16
N THR A 457 8.56 24.38 10.40
CA THR A 457 9.63 24.54 11.40
C THR A 457 10.29 23.22 11.79
N GLY A 458 9.66 22.09 11.46
CA GLY A 458 10.18 20.77 11.75
C GLY A 458 9.16 19.67 11.49
N VAL A 459 9.44 18.49 12.01
CA VAL A 459 8.54 17.32 11.95
C VAL A 459 8.37 16.69 13.33
N LEU A 460 7.17 16.23 13.63
CA LEU A 460 6.87 15.39 14.79
C LEU A 460 7.03 13.94 14.38
N THR A 461 7.89 13.22 15.10
CA THR A 461 8.20 11.81 14.88
C THR A 461 7.77 10.97 16.06
N GLN A 462 7.45 9.71 15.80
CA GLN A 462 7.21 8.66 16.78
C GLN A 462 8.15 7.47 16.49
N ALA A 463 8.88 7.01 17.50
CA ALA A 463 9.70 5.80 17.41
C ALA A 463 8.86 4.54 17.66
N ALA A 464 9.43 3.36 17.42
CA ALA A 464 8.77 2.07 17.63
C ALA A 464 8.27 1.84 19.08
N ASP A 465 8.93 2.44 20.08
CA ASP A 465 8.54 2.39 21.49
C ASP A 465 7.40 3.37 21.85
N GLY A 466 6.88 4.11 20.86
CA GLY A 466 5.83 5.11 21.03
C GLY A 466 6.34 6.49 21.46
N SER A 467 7.63 6.65 21.77
CA SER A 467 8.20 7.94 22.17
C SER A 467 8.14 8.96 21.03
N THR A 468 7.85 10.21 21.37
CA THR A 468 7.69 11.29 20.39
C THR A 468 8.82 12.32 20.48
N GLN A 469 9.23 12.82 19.32
CA GLN A 469 10.30 13.82 19.19
C GLN A 469 9.96 14.85 18.10
N ILE A 470 10.27 16.11 18.35
CA ILE A 470 10.26 17.16 17.31
C ILE A 470 11.68 17.35 16.78
N ILE A 471 11.85 17.17 15.47
CA ILE A 471 13.11 17.44 14.77
C ILE A 471 12.94 18.72 13.96
N LYS A 472 13.72 19.75 14.28
CA LYS A 472 13.63 21.07 13.63
C LYS A 472 14.52 21.15 12.38
N ILE A 473 14.12 22.00 11.45
CA ILE A 473 14.96 22.40 10.31
C ILE A 473 15.78 23.66 10.66
N ASN A 474 16.86 23.87 9.92
CA ASN A 474 17.64 25.11 9.96
C ASN A 474 16.81 26.32 9.48
N GLN A 475 17.28 27.53 9.77
CA GLN A 475 16.70 28.73 9.20
C GLN A 475 16.83 28.68 7.66
N GLY A 476 15.70 28.78 6.96
CA GLY A 476 15.65 28.63 5.49
C GLY A 476 15.65 27.17 5.02
N GLY A 477 15.61 26.21 5.94
CA GLY A 477 15.52 24.79 5.63
C GLY A 477 14.18 24.39 5.01
N LYS A 478 14.13 23.16 4.50
CA LYS A 478 13.02 22.60 3.73
C LYS A 478 12.58 21.26 4.31
N VAL A 479 11.30 20.92 4.14
CA VAL A 479 10.80 19.56 4.37
C VAL A 479 10.29 19.00 3.04
N VAL A 480 10.71 17.77 2.73
CA VAL A 480 10.30 17.04 1.51
C VAL A 480 9.53 15.80 1.93
N LEU A 481 8.25 15.73 1.58
CA LEU A 481 7.40 14.57 1.80
C LEU A 481 7.58 13.59 0.64
N ALA A 482 8.07 12.40 0.94
CA ALA A 482 8.28 11.29 0.00
C ALA A 482 7.71 9.98 0.55
N ALA A 483 6.62 10.08 1.33
CA ALA A 483 6.01 8.98 2.06
C ALA A 483 5.07 8.11 1.19
N GLY A 484 4.86 8.50 -0.07
CA GLY A 484 4.08 7.78 -1.07
C GLY A 484 2.64 8.28 -1.21
N ALA A 485 1.97 7.83 -2.27
CA ALA A 485 0.64 8.30 -2.69
C ALA A 485 -0.48 8.18 -1.65
N MET A 486 -0.29 7.39 -0.59
CA MET A 486 -1.28 7.26 0.48
C MET A 486 -0.82 7.90 1.79
N SER A 487 0.48 8.04 2.05
CA SER A 487 0.96 8.59 3.33
C SER A 487 1.32 10.09 3.26
N SER A 488 1.80 10.59 2.12
CA SER A 488 2.06 12.03 1.95
C SER A 488 0.78 12.88 2.09
N PRO A 489 -0.37 12.49 1.51
CA PRO A 489 -1.66 13.15 1.79
C PRO A 489 -2.03 13.18 3.27
N ARG A 490 -1.81 12.08 3.99
CA ARG A 490 -2.04 12.03 5.45
C ARG A 490 -1.19 13.04 6.20
N LEU A 491 0.08 13.18 5.84
CA LEU A 491 0.95 14.18 6.48
C LEU A 491 0.48 15.61 6.18
N LEU A 492 -0.09 15.88 5.01
CA LEU A 492 -0.71 17.16 4.68
C LEU A 492 -1.97 17.40 5.53
N TRP A 493 -2.90 16.44 5.58
CA TRP A 493 -4.12 16.55 6.40
C TRP A 493 -3.79 16.73 7.89
N ASN A 494 -2.87 15.93 8.44
CA ASN A 494 -2.41 16.06 9.81
C ASN A 494 -1.79 17.43 10.11
N SER A 495 -1.39 18.17 9.07
CA SER A 495 -0.76 19.49 9.20
C SER A 495 -1.72 20.63 8.85
N GLY A 496 -3.03 20.38 8.78
CA GLY A 496 -4.04 21.39 8.45
C GLY A 496 -3.95 21.86 7.01
N ILE A 497 -3.59 20.96 6.09
CA ILE A 497 -3.52 21.22 4.64
C ILE A 497 -4.42 20.20 3.93
N GLY A 498 -5.53 20.67 3.37
CA GLY A 498 -6.56 19.83 2.77
C GLY A 498 -7.94 20.50 2.83
N ARG A 499 -8.94 19.88 2.21
CA ARG A 499 -10.34 20.32 2.32
C ARG A 499 -10.86 20.12 3.75
N SER A 500 -11.80 20.98 4.16
CA SER A 500 -12.29 21.04 5.54
C SER A 500 -12.89 19.74 6.04
N ASP A 501 -13.55 18.95 5.20
CA ASP A 501 -14.12 17.65 5.56
C ASP A 501 -13.05 16.67 6.05
N ALA A 502 -11.92 16.55 5.36
CA ALA A 502 -10.80 15.72 5.80
C ALA A 502 -10.14 16.26 7.09
N LEU A 503 -10.02 17.59 7.21
CA LEU A 503 -9.43 18.23 8.40
C LEU A 503 -10.30 18.10 9.65
N GLU A 504 -11.64 18.15 9.50
CA GLU A 504 -12.57 17.86 10.60
C GLU A 504 -12.46 16.40 11.06
N VAL A 505 -12.22 15.45 10.14
CA VAL A 505 -11.96 14.05 10.54
C VAL A 505 -10.66 13.95 11.36
N VAL A 506 -9.57 14.59 10.92
CA VAL A 506 -8.32 14.66 11.68
C VAL A 506 -8.56 15.28 13.07
N LYS A 507 -9.30 16.39 13.14
CA LYS A 507 -9.64 17.07 14.39
C LYS A 507 -10.39 16.15 15.36
N SER A 508 -11.34 15.37 14.85
CA SER A 508 -12.08 14.40 15.67
C SER A 508 -11.19 13.27 16.22
N GLY A 509 -10.07 12.98 15.55
CA GLY A 509 -9.06 11.98 15.92
C GLY A 509 -7.87 12.49 16.73
N ALA A 510 -7.78 13.79 17.03
CA ALA A 510 -6.58 14.39 17.61
C ALA A 510 -6.16 13.76 18.95
N ALA A 511 -7.14 13.38 19.78
CA ALA A 511 -6.90 12.78 21.10
C ALA A 511 -6.20 11.41 21.05
N THR A 512 -6.36 10.65 19.96
CA THR A 512 -5.79 9.29 19.82
C THR A 512 -4.56 9.26 18.93
N THR A 513 -4.46 10.15 17.96
CA THR A 513 -3.36 10.18 16.97
C THR A 513 -2.16 11.01 17.41
N GLY A 514 -2.33 11.89 18.40
CA GLY A 514 -1.29 12.84 18.83
C GLY A 514 -1.06 13.99 17.86
N VAL A 515 -1.94 14.15 16.86
CA VAL A 515 -1.91 15.27 15.90
C VAL A 515 -2.45 16.52 16.58
N THR A 516 -1.75 17.65 16.42
CA THR A 516 -2.23 18.97 16.85
C THR A 516 -2.42 19.85 15.64
N LEU A 517 -3.66 19.95 15.14
CA LEU A 517 -3.96 20.85 14.01
C LEU A 517 -3.69 22.32 14.40
N PRO A 518 -3.23 23.15 13.46
CA PRO A 518 -3.22 24.59 13.63
C PRO A 518 -4.65 25.13 13.73
N ASP A 519 -4.78 26.37 14.20
CA ASP A 519 -6.06 27.08 14.25
C ASP A 519 -6.73 27.04 12.87
N GLU A 520 -8.06 26.93 12.84
CA GLU A 520 -8.85 26.83 11.59
C GLU A 520 -8.56 27.99 10.62
N ALA A 521 -8.28 29.18 11.15
CA ALA A 521 -7.92 30.35 10.35
C ALA A 521 -6.60 30.20 9.57
N ASP A 522 -5.73 29.28 10.01
CA ASP A 522 -4.45 28.96 9.38
C ASP A 522 -4.53 27.70 8.49
N TRP A 523 -5.69 27.08 8.34
CA TRP A 523 -5.86 25.94 7.42
C TRP A 523 -5.62 26.36 5.98
N ILE A 524 -4.97 25.46 5.22
CA ILE A 524 -4.68 25.67 3.80
C ILE A 524 -5.60 24.77 3.00
N ASP A 525 -6.59 25.38 2.36
CA ASP A 525 -7.61 24.69 1.57
C ASP A 525 -7.04 24.20 0.23
N LEU A 526 -6.70 22.91 0.15
CA LEU A 526 -6.16 22.25 -1.04
C LEU A 526 -6.88 20.93 -1.34
N PRO A 527 -6.98 20.51 -2.61
CA PRO A 527 -7.67 19.29 -3.02
C PRO A 527 -6.82 18.01 -2.78
N VAL A 528 -6.22 17.90 -1.60
CA VAL A 528 -5.48 16.71 -1.16
C VAL A 528 -6.43 15.51 -1.15
N GLY A 529 -6.13 14.48 -1.94
CA GLY A 529 -6.89 13.23 -2.06
C GLY A 529 -7.76 13.09 -3.31
N HIS A 530 -8.16 14.17 -3.99
CA HIS A 530 -9.25 14.15 -5.00
C HIS A 530 -8.87 13.72 -6.44
N HIS A 531 -7.58 13.61 -6.77
CA HIS A 531 -7.10 13.17 -8.09
C HIS A 531 -6.42 11.79 -8.01
N LEU A 532 -6.93 10.90 -7.14
CA LEU A 532 -6.34 9.58 -6.97
C LEU A 532 -6.55 8.74 -8.24
N GLN A 533 -5.50 8.12 -8.74
CA GLN A 533 -5.56 7.16 -9.84
C GLN A 533 -4.79 5.89 -9.51
N ASP A 534 -5.18 4.78 -10.14
CA ASP A 534 -4.48 3.49 -10.08
C ASP A 534 -4.80 2.70 -11.36
N HIS A 535 -3.91 1.77 -11.74
CA HIS A 535 -4.19 0.86 -12.84
C HIS A 535 -5.31 -0.09 -12.47
N ALA A 536 -6.45 -0.01 -13.17
CA ALA A 536 -7.51 -1.00 -13.03
C ALA A 536 -7.00 -2.36 -13.52
N GLN A 537 -6.95 -3.37 -12.64
CA GLN A 537 -6.37 -4.68 -12.95
C GLN A 537 -7.44 -5.79 -12.91
N VAL A 538 -7.37 -6.69 -13.89
CA VAL A 538 -8.07 -7.98 -13.90
C VAL A 538 -7.05 -9.10 -14.05
N MET A 539 -7.18 -10.16 -13.24
CA MET A 539 -6.36 -11.36 -13.39
C MET A 539 -7.09 -12.41 -14.22
N LEU A 540 -6.64 -12.61 -15.46
CA LEU A 540 -7.16 -13.65 -16.34
C LEU A 540 -6.35 -14.94 -16.15
N GLN A 541 -7.02 -16.05 -15.91
CA GLN A 541 -6.39 -17.36 -15.69
C GLN A 541 -6.80 -18.35 -16.78
N PHE A 542 -5.82 -19.08 -17.29
CA PHE A 542 -6.01 -20.02 -18.38
C PHE A 542 -5.42 -21.38 -18.03
N ASN A 543 -6.22 -22.43 -18.18
CA ASN A 543 -5.75 -23.81 -18.15
C ASN A 543 -4.89 -24.08 -19.39
N SER A 544 -3.72 -24.66 -19.18
CA SER A 544 -2.85 -25.15 -20.25
C SER A 544 -3.17 -26.60 -20.59
N LYS A 545 -3.28 -26.93 -21.89
CA LYS A 545 -3.34 -28.31 -22.39
C LYS A 545 -2.00 -29.04 -22.21
N THR A 546 -0.90 -28.30 -22.12
CA THR A 546 0.41 -28.84 -21.76
C THR A 546 0.57 -28.83 -20.26
N ASN A 547 0.80 -30.00 -19.66
CA ASN A 547 1.04 -30.11 -18.22
C ASN A 547 2.41 -29.53 -17.85
N PHE A 548 2.46 -28.74 -16.78
CA PHE A 548 3.69 -28.21 -16.19
C PHE A 548 3.52 -28.01 -14.69
N THR A 549 4.63 -28.05 -13.96
CA THR A 549 4.67 -27.78 -12.52
C THR A 549 5.15 -26.36 -12.28
N ALA A 550 4.42 -25.61 -11.45
CA ALA A 550 4.84 -24.26 -11.09
C ALA A 550 6.13 -24.27 -10.25
N TYR A 551 6.95 -23.25 -10.46
CA TYR A 551 8.18 -23.08 -9.70
C TYR A 551 7.89 -22.69 -8.25
N GLY A 552 8.57 -23.33 -7.31
CA GLY A 552 8.35 -23.15 -5.86
C GLY A 552 9.00 -21.89 -5.30
N PHE A 553 8.58 -20.70 -5.75
CA PHE A 553 9.22 -19.42 -5.39
C PHE A 553 9.38 -19.23 -3.88
N ASN A 554 8.34 -19.46 -3.07
CA ASN A 554 8.41 -19.25 -1.62
C ASN A 554 9.46 -20.13 -0.92
N ALA A 555 9.72 -21.33 -1.44
CA ALA A 555 10.69 -22.25 -0.85
C ALA A 555 12.13 -21.72 -0.96
N ILE A 556 12.41 -20.80 -1.90
CA ILE A 556 13.74 -20.19 -2.05
C ILE A 556 14.15 -19.46 -0.77
N ALA A 557 13.22 -18.86 -0.02
CA ALA A 557 13.56 -18.11 1.18
C ALA A 557 14.10 -18.99 2.33
N SER A 558 13.78 -20.29 2.34
CA SER A 558 14.11 -21.18 3.46
C SER A 558 14.91 -22.41 3.04
N ASN A 559 14.55 -23.04 1.95
CA ASN A 559 15.15 -24.28 1.45
C ASN A 559 15.07 -24.35 -0.08
N PRO A 560 15.92 -23.59 -0.80
CA PRO A 560 15.95 -23.58 -2.27
C PRO A 560 16.35 -24.96 -2.83
N VAL A 561 16.02 -25.20 -4.10
CA VAL A 561 16.50 -26.39 -4.82
C VAL A 561 18.00 -26.27 -5.02
N GLU A 562 18.76 -27.27 -4.58
CA GLU A 562 20.24 -27.22 -4.58
C GLU A 562 20.84 -26.90 -5.94
N SER A 563 20.35 -27.54 -7.01
CA SER A 563 20.85 -27.28 -8.38
C SER A 563 20.63 -25.84 -8.84
N ASP A 564 19.52 -25.22 -8.43
CA ASP A 564 19.21 -23.84 -8.78
C ASP A 564 20.05 -22.86 -7.96
N LEU A 565 20.32 -23.21 -6.69
CA LEU A 565 21.21 -22.45 -5.82
C LEU A 565 22.65 -22.47 -6.34
N GLU A 566 23.14 -23.61 -6.84
CA GLU A 566 24.47 -23.71 -7.43
C GLU A 566 24.61 -22.89 -8.72
N LEU A 567 23.56 -22.80 -9.54
CA LEU A 567 23.53 -21.87 -10.68
C LEU A 567 23.52 -20.41 -10.21
N TYR A 568 22.74 -20.10 -9.17
CA TYR A 568 22.65 -18.74 -8.65
C TYR A 568 23.99 -18.23 -8.10
N LYS A 569 24.76 -19.10 -7.45
CA LYS A 569 26.14 -18.80 -7.01
C LYS A 569 27.09 -18.48 -8.18
N GLN A 570 26.72 -18.85 -9.40
CA GLN A 570 27.44 -18.55 -10.65
C GLN A 570 26.81 -17.38 -11.43
N GLY A 571 25.88 -16.63 -10.83
CA GLY A 571 25.17 -15.53 -11.49
C GLY A 571 24.09 -15.98 -12.48
N SER A 572 23.64 -17.23 -12.43
CA SER A 572 22.72 -17.80 -13.42
C SER A 572 21.54 -18.54 -12.80
N GLY A 573 20.57 -18.95 -13.62
CA GLY A 573 19.49 -19.83 -13.16
C GLY A 573 18.20 -19.11 -12.76
N PRO A 574 17.16 -19.89 -12.40
CA PRO A 574 15.81 -19.37 -12.17
C PRO A 574 15.69 -18.41 -10.98
N ILE A 575 16.64 -18.45 -10.03
CA ILE A 575 16.66 -17.56 -8.85
C ILE A 575 16.97 -16.10 -9.26
N THR A 576 17.68 -15.90 -10.37
CA THR A 576 18.06 -14.57 -10.89
C THR A 576 16.91 -13.81 -11.53
N GLN A 577 15.78 -14.46 -11.84
CA GLN A 577 14.64 -13.86 -12.54
C GLN A 577 13.39 -13.80 -11.65
N ALA A 578 12.57 -12.75 -11.82
CA ALA A 578 11.27 -12.68 -11.14
C ALA A 578 10.23 -13.65 -11.78
N ALA A 579 9.01 -13.70 -11.25
CA ALA A 579 8.01 -14.70 -11.66
C ALA A 579 7.35 -14.45 -13.03
N GLN A 580 7.46 -13.24 -13.57
CA GLN A 580 6.88 -12.88 -14.87
C GLN A 580 7.62 -13.59 -16.01
N ARG A 581 6.92 -13.86 -17.11
CA ARG A 581 7.51 -14.47 -18.31
C ARG A 581 7.27 -13.66 -19.57
N MET A 582 6.33 -12.72 -19.56
CA MET A 582 6.05 -11.82 -20.67
C MET A 582 5.47 -10.50 -20.17
N HIS A 583 5.88 -9.40 -20.81
CA HIS A 583 5.13 -8.15 -20.84
C HIS A 583 4.56 -7.93 -22.24
N LEU A 584 3.41 -7.27 -22.32
CA LEU A 584 2.77 -6.93 -23.58
C LEU A 584 1.95 -5.66 -23.44
N TRP A 585 1.80 -4.94 -24.55
CA TRP A 585 1.04 -3.70 -24.59
C TRP A 585 0.23 -3.58 -25.87
N THR A 586 -0.95 -2.99 -25.73
CA THR A 586 -1.77 -2.52 -26.84
C THR A 586 -2.41 -1.19 -26.48
N SER A 587 -2.94 -0.50 -27.47
CA SER A 587 -3.70 0.73 -27.26
C SER A 587 -5.07 0.65 -27.91
N ALA A 588 -6.00 1.46 -27.41
CA ALA A 588 -7.35 1.60 -27.96
C ALA A 588 -7.71 3.09 -28.00
N LYS A 589 -8.11 3.57 -29.19
CA LYS A 589 -8.62 4.94 -29.34
C LYS A 589 -10.13 4.95 -29.13
N GLY A 590 -10.56 5.65 -28.09
CA GLY A 590 -11.98 5.79 -27.73
C GLY A 590 -12.72 6.76 -28.66
N ALA A 591 -14.05 6.74 -28.59
CA ALA A 591 -14.92 7.68 -29.30
C ALA A 591 -14.72 9.13 -28.82
N ASP A 592 -14.19 9.31 -27.61
CA ASP A 592 -13.77 10.59 -27.03
C ASP A 592 -12.45 11.13 -27.61
N GLY A 593 -11.84 10.41 -28.56
CA GLY A 593 -10.59 10.78 -29.21
C GLY A 593 -9.33 10.50 -28.39
N ARG A 594 -9.46 9.99 -27.16
CA ARG A 594 -8.33 9.66 -26.28
C ARG A 594 -7.81 8.27 -26.58
N THR A 595 -6.50 8.11 -26.48
CA THR A 595 -5.84 6.80 -26.60
C THR A 595 -5.61 6.24 -25.21
N ARG A 596 -6.18 5.06 -24.95
CA ARG A 596 -6.04 4.29 -23.72
C ARG A 596 -5.03 3.17 -23.95
N TYR A 597 -4.07 3.03 -23.06
CA TYR A 597 -3.06 1.98 -23.11
C TYR A 597 -3.44 0.85 -22.17
N LEU A 598 -3.21 -0.37 -22.64
CA LEU A 598 -3.49 -1.61 -21.95
C LEU A 598 -2.20 -2.41 -21.82
N GLN A 599 -1.92 -2.93 -20.63
CA GLN A 599 -0.76 -3.77 -20.36
C GLN A 599 -1.22 -5.18 -20.01
N GLY A 600 -0.46 -6.19 -20.46
CA GLY A 600 -0.51 -7.55 -19.93
C GLY A 600 0.82 -7.96 -19.29
N THR A 601 0.75 -8.66 -18.16
CA THR A 601 1.91 -9.29 -17.52
C THR A 601 1.59 -10.75 -17.25
N ALA A 602 2.30 -11.67 -17.91
CA ALA A 602 2.04 -13.10 -17.82
C ALA A 602 3.00 -13.82 -16.86
N SER A 603 2.51 -14.84 -16.16
CA SER A 603 3.28 -15.71 -15.25
C SER A 603 2.64 -17.09 -15.10
N ALA A 604 3.39 -18.05 -14.56
CA ALA A 604 2.95 -19.42 -14.27
C ALA A 604 3.26 -19.81 -12.81
N MET A 605 2.53 -19.21 -11.87
CA MET A 605 2.73 -19.44 -10.43
C MET A 605 1.87 -20.58 -9.86
N ALA A 606 1.03 -21.22 -10.68
CA ALA A 606 0.24 -22.39 -10.32
C ALA A 606 0.34 -23.46 -11.41
N SER A 607 0.49 -24.74 -11.02
CA SER A 607 0.70 -25.84 -11.94
C SER A 607 -0.45 -25.94 -12.96
N GLY A 608 -0.10 -26.02 -14.24
CA GLY A 608 -1.07 -26.07 -15.34
C GLY A 608 -1.84 -24.78 -15.61
N ILE A 609 -1.58 -23.69 -14.89
CA ILE A 609 -2.32 -22.42 -15.02
C ILE A 609 -1.37 -21.28 -15.42
N ILE A 610 -1.68 -20.64 -16.55
CA ILE A 610 -1.04 -19.38 -16.95
C ILE A 610 -1.96 -18.23 -16.50
N THR A 611 -1.38 -17.27 -15.78
CA THR A 611 -2.08 -16.04 -15.37
C THR A 611 -1.58 -14.86 -16.19
N VAL A 612 -2.51 -14.11 -16.78
CA VAL A 612 -2.25 -12.82 -17.42
C VAL A 612 -2.91 -11.73 -16.58
N ARG A 613 -2.09 -10.94 -15.89
CA ARG A 613 -2.55 -9.71 -15.24
C ARG A 613 -2.76 -8.66 -16.32
N THR A 614 -3.97 -8.16 -16.42
CA THR A 614 -4.42 -7.25 -17.47
C THR A 614 -4.76 -5.91 -16.85
N PHE A 615 -4.21 -4.83 -17.39
CA PHE A 615 -4.33 -3.48 -16.82
C PHE A 615 -4.87 -2.50 -17.86
N LEU A 616 -5.77 -1.62 -17.43
CA LEU A 616 -5.96 -0.31 -18.07
C LEU A 616 -5.00 0.67 -17.40
N THR A 617 -4.19 1.36 -18.20
CA THR A 617 -3.04 2.14 -17.72
C THR A 617 -3.18 3.62 -18.08
N HIS A 618 -2.26 4.16 -18.88
CA HIS A 618 -2.30 5.52 -19.40
C HIS A 618 -3.53 5.78 -20.28
N GLY A 619 -3.99 7.01 -20.33
CA GLY A 619 -5.10 7.49 -21.15
C GLY A 619 -6.47 7.47 -20.45
N THR A 620 -6.57 6.86 -19.26
CA THR A 620 -7.79 6.87 -18.45
C THR A 620 -8.15 8.28 -17.99
N SER A 621 -9.46 8.54 -17.85
CA SER A 621 -10.01 9.71 -17.16
C SER A 621 -10.71 9.36 -15.85
N THR A 622 -10.71 8.10 -15.46
CA THR A 622 -11.29 7.70 -14.19
C THR A 622 -10.42 8.22 -13.05
N LEU A 623 -11.06 8.90 -12.11
CA LEU A 623 -10.47 9.41 -10.88
C LEU A 623 -11.18 8.80 -9.68
N GLY A 624 -10.45 8.68 -8.58
CA GLY A 624 -10.94 8.27 -7.28
C GLY A 624 -10.59 9.32 -6.24
N GLU A 625 -10.88 8.99 -5.00
CA GLU A 625 -10.64 9.89 -3.88
C GLU A 625 -10.08 9.12 -2.69
N LEU A 626 -8.95 9.62 -2.19
CA LEU A 626 -8.36 9.17 -0.94
C LEU A 626 -8.93 10.02 0.20
N GLY A 627 -9.38 9.37 1.27
CA GLY A 627 -9.78 10.00 2.52
C GLY A 627 -8.92 9.57 3.70
N ILE A 628 -9.29 10.03 4.88
CA ILE A 628 -8.69 9.65 6.15
C ILE A 628 -9.77 9.31 7.17
N THR A 629 -9.48 8.41 8.11
CA THR A 629 -10.32 8.11 9.28
C THR A 629 -9.86 8.90 10.51
N ALA A 630 -10.69 8.93 11.56
CA ALA A 630 -10.32 9.56 12.83
C ALA A 630 -9.11 8.87 13.51
N SER A 631 -8.83 7.60 13.20
CA SER A 631 -7.63 6.89 13.68
C SER A 631 -6.36 7.22 12.88
N GLY A 632 -6.47 8.02 11.81
CA GLY A 632 -5.36 8.39 10.94
C GLY A 632 -5.04 7.37 9.84
N ASN A 633 -5.91 6.38 9.60
CA ASN A 633 -5.78 5.49 8.45
C ASN A 633 -6.25 6.20 7.19
N THR A 634 -5.54 6.03 6.07
CA THR A 634 -6.10 6.46 4.78
C THR A 634 -7.07 5.42 4.24
N VAL A 635 -8.12 5.87 3.57
CA VAL A 635 -9.20 5.03 3.02
C VAL A 635 -9.52 5.45 1.59
N LEU A 636 -10.13 4.55 0.80
CA LEU A 636 -10.65 4.90 -0.52
C LEU A 636 -12.10 5.36 -0.38
N ASN A 637 -12.33 6.68 -0.42
CA ASN A 637 -13.69 7.23 -0.52
C ASN A 637 -14.33 6.84 -1.85
N THR A 638 -13.54 6.94 -2.93
CA THR A 638 -13.95 6.51 -4.28
C THR A 638 -12.83 5.70 -4.93
N LYS A 639 -13.15 4.53 -5.48
CA LYS A 639 -12.21 3.67 -6.21
C LYS A 639 -12.03 4.15 -7.65
N PRO A 640 -10.79 4.33 -8.16
CA PRO A 640 -10.53 4.95 -9.46
C PRO A 640 -10.57 3.94 -10.63
N TRP A 641 -11.53 3.00 -10.69
CA TRP A 641 -11.51 1.95 -11.70
C TRP A 641 -12.78 1.90 -12.55
N LEU A 642 -12.61 2.12 -13.86
CA LEU A 642 -13.62 1.94 -14.91
C LEU A 642 -14.97 2.65 -14.63
N ILE A 643 -14.91 3.88 -14.09
CA ILE A 643 -16.09 4.73 -13.92
C ILE A 643 -16.50 5.31 -15.28
N ASP A 644 -15.51 5.75 -16.07
CA ASP A 644 -15.72 6.24 -17.43
C ASP A 644 -16.13 5.09 -18.37
N ALA A 645 -17.09 5.38 -19.26
CA ALA A 645 -17.67 4.37 -20.15
C ALA A 645 -16.68 3.88 -21.21
N GLU A 646 -15.83 4.77 -21.74
CA GLU A 646 -14.82 4.42 -22.73
C GLU A 646 -13.64 3.67 -22.08
N ASP A 647 -13.28 3.99 -20.83
CA ASP A 647 -12.34 3.20 -20.02
C ASP A 647 -12.84 1.77 -19.86
N ARG A 648 -14.11 1.62 -19.44
CA ARG A 648 -14.75 0.31 -19.30
C ARG A 648 -14.75 -0.45 -20.62
N LYS A 649 -15.11 0.21 -21.72
CA LYS A 649 -15.13 -0.39 -23.05
C LYS A 649 -13.75 -0.90 -23.44
N ALA A 650 -12.70 -0.10 -23.29
CA ALA A 650 -11.34 -0.49 -23.65
C ALA A 650 -10.87 -1.73 -22.86
N MET A 651 -11.18 -1.80 -21.56
CA MET A 651 -10.89 -2.99 -20.76
C MET A 651 -11.73 -4.19 -21.19
N SER A 652 -13.04 -4.03 -21.41
CA SER A 652 -13.93 -5.12 -21.86
C SER A 652 -13.48 -5.69 -23.20
N ASP A 653 -13.12 -4.85 -24.17
CA ASP A 653 -12.61 -5.27 -25.48
C ASP A 653 -11.30 -6.07 -25.33
N PHE A 654 -10.41 -5.66 -24.42
CA PHE A 654 -9.15 -6.37 -24.21
C PHE A 654 -9.33 -7.71 -23.49
N VAL A 655 -10.25 -7.79 -22.52
CA VAL A 655 -10.65 -9.07 -21.91
C VAL A 655 -11.27 -9.98 -22.96
N GLN A 656 -12.16 -9.46 -23.82
CA GLN A 656 -12.76 -10.23 -24.91
C GLN A 656 -11.69 -10.74 -25.87
N TYR A 657 -10.70 -9.92 -26.23
CA TYR A 657 -9.58 -10.33 -27.06
C TYR A 657 -8.85 -11.58 -26.51
N TRP A 658 -8.62 -11.64 -25.19
CA TRP A 658 -8.03 -12.81 -24.55
C TRP A 658 -8.94 -14.05 -24.58
N LEU A 659 -10.25 -13.88 -24.39
CA LEU A 659 -11.22 -14.98 -24.49
C LEU A 659 -11.27 -15.54 -25.93
N ASP A 660 -11.25 -14.67 -26.93
CA ASP A 660 -11.23 -15.06 -28.35
C ASP A 660 -9.91 -15.73 -28.74
N LEU A 661 -8.79 -15.19 -28.25
CA LEU A 661 -7.46 -15.74 -28.50
C LEU A 661 -7.35 -17.18 -27.98
N THR A 662 -7.91 -17.43 -26.80
CA THR A 662 -7.78 -18.72 -26.11
C THR A 662 -8.89 -19.72 -26.44
N SER A 663 -10.03 -19.30 -26.99
CA SER A 663 -11.10 -20.20 -27.43
C SER A 663 -10.90 -20.78 -28.84
N GLY A 664 -9.95 -20.28 -29.62
CA GLY A 664 -9.66 -20.77 -30.97
C GLY A 664 -9.31 -22.26 -31.02
N SER A 665 -9.66 -22.94 -32.12
CA SER A 665 -9.45 -24.40 -32.29
C SER A 665 -8.00 -24.85 -32.10
N ASN A 666 -7.04 -23.98 -32.46
CA ASN A 666 -5.60 -24.25 -32.34
C ASN A 666 -5.00 -23.76 -31.02
N SER A 667 -5.80 -23.20 -30.12
CA SER A 667 -5.33 -22.73 -28.81
C SER A 667 -4.92 -23.91 -27.92
N THR A 668 -3.78 -23.79 -27.27
CA THR A 668 -3.33 -24.69 -26.19
C THR A 668 -3.84 -24.25 -24.82
N LEU A 669 -4.59 -23.15 -24.76
CA LEU A 669 -5.13 -22.57 -23.54
C LEU A 669 -6.65 -22.62 -23.54
N SER A 670 -7.26 -22.58 -22.36
CA SER A 670 -8.69 -22.32 -22.19
C SER A 670 -8.93 -21.51 -20.93
N TYR A 671 -9.86 -20.56 -20.97
CA TYR A 671 -10.18 -19.76 -19.78
C TYR A 671 -10.75 -20.65 -18.66
N VAL A 672 -10.35 -20.39 -17.41
CA VAL A 672 -10.69 -21.26 -16.26
C VAL A 672 -12.18 -21.28 -15.92
N THR A 673 -12.96 -20.28 -16.34
CA THR A 673 -14.41 -20.21 -16.14
C THR A 673 -15.13 -20.26 -17.49
N PRO A 674 -15.55 -21.46 -17.94
CA PRO A 674 -16.22 -21.61 -19.23
C PRO A 674 -17.45 -20.69 -19.35
N GLY A 675 -17.57 -19.98 -20.47
CA GLY A 675 -18.73 -19.14 -20.79
C GLY A 675 -18.79 -17.79 -20.08
N ALA A 676 -17.79 -17.43 -19.26
CA ALA A 676 -17.74 -16.10 -18.65
C ALA A 676 -17.60 -14.99 -19.71
N THR A 677 -18.37 -13.91 -19.55
CA THR A 677 -18.28 -12.72 -20.39
C THR A 677 -17.29 -11.70 -19.81
N PRO A 678 -16.83 -10.70 -20.60
CA PRO A 678 -16.01 -9.60 -20.06
C PRO A 678 -16.67 -8.88 -18.89
N ASP A 679 -17.99 -8.68 -18.93
CA ASP A 679 -18.73 -8.00 -17.85
C ASP A 679 -18.76 -8.85 -16.57
N ASP A 680 -18.92 -10.18 -16.67
CA ASP A 680 -18.82 -11.08 -15.51
C ASP A 680 -17.44 -11.01 -14.86
N ILE A 681 -16.40 -10.98 -15.68
CA ILE A 681 -15.01 -10.93 -15.24
C ILE A 681 -14.71 -9.59 -14.59
N ILE A 682 -15.00 -8.47 -15.26
CA ILE A 682 -14.77 -7.13 -14.74
C ILE A 682 -15.58 -6.90 -13.46
N GLY A 683 -16.84 -7.34 -13.42
CA GLY A 683 -17.71 -7.17 -12.27
C GLY A 683 -17.26 -7.94 -11.02
N THR A 684 -16.49 -9.03 -11.17
CA THR A 684 -16.13 -9.92 -10.05
C THR A 684 -14.63 -10.10 -9.80
N LYS A 685 -13.75 -9.61 -10.68
CA LYS A 685 -12.29 -9.80 -10.62
C LYS A 685 -11.49 -8.50 -10.62
N MET A 686 -12.15 -7.35 -10.70
CA MET A 686 -11.46 -6.06 -10.67
C MET A 686 -10.77 -5.85 -9.32
N ILE A 687 -9.49 -5.54 -9.38
CA ILE A 687 -8.65 -5.25 -8.21
C ILE A 687 -7.68 -4.12 -8.52
N SER A 688 -7.03 -3.63 -7.47
CA SER A 688 -5.93 -2.67 -7.53
C SER A 688 -4.78 -3.17 -8.39
N GLY A 689 -4.16 -2.26 -9.13
CA GLY A 689 -2.83 -2.45 -9.74
C GLY A 689 -1.69 -2.18 -8.76
N ASP A 690 -2.01 -1.61 -7.59
CA ASP A 690 -1.09 -1.12 -6.57
C ASP A 690 -0.10 -0.08 -7.10
N HIS A 691 -0.58 0.74 -8.05
CA HIS A 691 0.13 1.81 -8.74
C HIS A 691 -0.51 3.18 -8.46
N TRP A 692 -0.83 3.42 -7.20
CA TRP A 692 -1.50 4.64 -6.73
C TRP A 692 -0.70 5.90 -7.04
N VAL A 693 -1.35 6.89 -7.65
CA VAL A 693 -0.78 8.21 -7.99
C VAL A 693 -1.79 9.35 -7.77
N GLY A 694 -1.32 10.60 -7.81
CA GLY A 694 -2.16 11.79 -8.04
C GLY A 694 -2.87 12.40 -6.82
N SER A 695 -2.80 11.78 -5.66
CA SER A 695 -3.44 12.26 -4.42
C SER A 695 -2.92 13.63 -3.90
N ALA A 696 -1.79 14.12 -4.39
CA ALA A 696 -1.28 15.46 -4.16
C ALA A 696 -0.82 16.11 -5.48
N LYS A 697 -1.68 15.99 -6.51
CA LYS A 697 -1.42 16.38 -7.90
C LYS A 697 -0.61 17.66 -8.07
N MET A 698 0.39 17.61 -8.95
CA MET A 698 1.13 18.77 -9.44
C MET A 698 0.38 19.51 -10.55
N GLY A 699 0.45 20.85 -10.52
CA GLY A 699 -0.10 21.69 -11.57
C GLY A 699 0.16 23.19 -11.36
N ALA A 700 -0.06 23.96 -12.42
CA ALA A 700 0.04 25.43 -12.37
C ALA A 700 -1.24 26.10 -11.83
N ASP A 701 -2.31 25.32 -11.67
CA ASP A 701 -3.63 25.72 -11.20
C ASP A 701 -3.77 25.54 -9.68
N ASP A 702 -3.26 26.51 -8.92
CA ASP A 702 -3.31 26.58 -7.46
C ASP A 702 -4.66 26.14 -6.88
N GLY A 703 -4.67 25.03 -6.14
CA GLY A 703 -5.86 24.40 -5.58
C GLY A 703 -6.64 25.22 -4.56
N ARG A 704 -6.06 26.32 -4.06
CA ARG A 704 -6.73 27.29 -3.19
C ARG A 704 -7.71 28.19 -3.96
N GLN A 705 -7.60 28.20 -5.29
CA GLN A 705 -8.51 28.93 -6.17
C GLN A 705 -9.72 28.04 -6.54
N GLY A 706 -10.86 28.65 -6.84
CA GLY A 706 -12.16 27.95 -6.90
C GLY A 706 -12.25 26.71 -7.81
N ASN A 707 -11.46 26.63 -8.89
CA ASN A 707 -11.38 25.47 -9.78
C ASN A 707 -9.96 24.87 -9.88
N GLY A 708 -9.05 25.26 -8.99
CA GLY A 708 -7.69 24.72 -8.99
C GLY A 708 -7.68 23.26 -8.54
N THR A 709 -6.86 22.44 -9.19
CA THR A 709 -6.72 21.01 -8.90
C THR A 709 -5.36 20.64 -8.33
N ALA A 710 -4.40 21.58 -8.33
CA ALA A 710 -3.03 21.32 -7.91
C ALA A 710 -2.84 21.51 -6.40
N VAL A 711 -2.21 20.53 -5.77
CA VAL A 711 -1.71 20.60 -4.38
C VAL A 711 -0.30 21.17 -4.34
N VAL A 712 0.53 20.82 -5.34
CA VAL A 712 1.90 21.32 -5.48
C VAL A 712 2.10 22.07 -6.79
N ASP A 713 2.99 23.07 -6.75
CA ASP A 713 3.42 23.80 -7.93
C ASP A 713 4.48 23.04 -8.75
N LEU A 714 5.01 23.68 -9.81
CA LEU A 714 5.95 23.07 -10.75
C LEU A 714 7.36 22.88 -10.18
N ASP A 715 7.65 23.40 -8.99
CA ASP A 715 8.86 23.11 -8.22
C ASP A 715 8.58 22.09 -7.12
N THR A 716 7.41 21.43 -7.17
CA THR A 716 6.89 20.45 -6.21
C THR A 716 6.58 21.03 -4.82
N LYS A 717 6.52 22.36 -4.69
CA LYS A 717 6.23 23.04 -3.43
C LYS A 717 4.73 23.06 -3.20
N VAL A 718 4.30 22.76 -1.97
CA VAL A 718 2.90 22.81 -1.56
C VAL A 718 2.41 24.25 -1.62
N TYR A 719 1.30 24.48 -2.32
CA TYR A 719 0.68 25.81 -2.38
C TYR A 719 0.31 26.30 -0.98
N GLY A 720 0.49 27.60 -0.71
CA GLY A 720 0.27 28.18 0.63
C GLY A 720 1.39 27.92 1.65
N THR A 721 2.46 27.23 1.27
CA THR A 721 3.64 27.04 2.13
C THR A 721 4.90 27.67 1.53
N ASP A 722 5.88 27.94 2.39
CA ASP A 722 7.15 28.57 2.00
C ASP A 722 8.24 27.55 1.69
N ASN A 723 8.20 26.39 2.36
CA ASN A 723 9.31 25.44 2.40
C ASN A 723 8.89 23.96 2.57
N LEU A 724 7.64 23.62 2.21
CA LEU A 724 7.16 22.24 2.16
C LEU A 724 7.07 21.77 0.70
N PHE A 725 7.63 20.60 0.42
CA PHE A 725 7.65 19.97 -0.89
C PHE A 725 7.08 18.55 -0.82
N VAL A 726 6.58 18.03 -1.94
CA VAL A 726 6.16 16.63 -2.06
C VAL A 726 6.84 16.01 -3.28
N VAL A 727 7.54 14.89 -3.08
CA VAL A 727 8.26 14.17 -4.15
C VAL A 727 8.01 12.67 -3.97
N ASP A 728 6.90 12.21 -4.54
CA ASP A 728 6.59 10.79 -4.70
C ASP A 728 5.42 10.63 -5.69
N ALA A 729 4.87 9.42 -5.80
CA ALA A 729 3.75 9.09 -6.68
C ALA A 729 2.50 10.01 -6.51
N SER A 730 2.30 10.63 -5.34
CA SER A 730 1.15 11.53 -5.09
C SER A 730 1.13 12.74 -6.03
N ILE A 731 2.27 13.24 -6.51
CA ILE A 731 2.30 14.46 -7.35
C ILE A 731 2.02 14.20 -8.82
N HIS A 732 2.04 12.93 -9.25
CA HIS A 732 1.89 12.56 -10.65
C HIS A 732 0.49 12.95 -11.14
N PRO A 733 0.37 13.82 -12.16
CA PRO A 733 -0.93 14.24 -12.67
C PRO A 733 -1.63 13.14 -13.48
N ASP A 734 -0.93 12.04 -13.76
CA ASP A 734 -1.38 10.99 -14.65
C ASP A 734 -0.69 9.64 -14.41
N LEU A 735 -1.35 8.57 -14.84
CA LEU A 735 -0.81 7.21 -14.85
C LEU A 735 0.14 6.98 -16.04
N PRO A 736 1.26 6.28 -15.84
CA PRO A 736 2.13 5.82 -16.92
C PRO A 736 1.53 4.64 -17.70
N THR A 737 2.10 4.33 -18.86
CA THR A 737 1.72 3.18 -19.70
C THR A 737 2.10 1.84 -19.07
N GLY A 738 3.02 1.83 -18.11
CA GLY A 738 3.40 0.61 -17.40
C GLY A 738 3.59 0.78 -15.90
N ASN A 739 4.22 -0.17 -15.22
CA ASN A 739 4.40 -0.11 -13.76
C ASN A 739 5.10 1.21 -13.33
N THR A 740 4.61 1.83 -12.26
CA THR A 740 4.92 3.23 -11.90
C THR A 740 6.33 3.48 -11.37
N GLN A 741 7.10 2.43 -11.08
CA GLN A 741 8.37 2.54 -10.36
C GLN A 741 9.40 3.45 -11.06
N SER A 742 9.62 3.26 -12.36
CA SER A 742 10.62 4.01 -13.15
C SER A 742 10.26 5.50 -13.26
N ILE A 743 9.02 5.80 -13.65
CA ILE A 743 8.54 7.19 -13.82
C ILE A 743 8.63 7.97 -12.50
N ILE A 744 8.33 7.34 -11.36
CA ILE A 744 8.49 7.95 -10.02
C ILE A 744 9.95 8.32 -9.76
N MET A 745 10.90 7.45 -10.09
CA MET A 745 12.31 7.71 -9.89
C MET A 745 12.84 8.82 -10.81
N ILE A 746 12.39 8.87 -12.06
CA ILE A 746 12.73 9.95 -13.01
C ILE A 746 12.19 11.29 -12.49
N THR A 747 10.93 11.30 -12.03
CA THR A 747 10.32 12.48 -11.40
C THR A 747 11.13 12.93 -10.18
N ALA A 748 11.61 12.01 -9.34
CA ALA A 748 12.40 12.34 -8.16
C ALA A 748 13.79 12.93 -8.49
N GLU A 749 14.47 12.38 -9.50
CA GLU A 749 15.74 12.94 -10.03
C GLU A 749 15.57 14.39 -10.50
N HIS A 750 14.49 14.68 -11.22
CA HIS A 750 14.21 16.04 -11.70
C HIS A 750 13.74 16.98 -10.57
N ALA A 751 12.88 16.49 -9.67
CA ALA A 751 12.39 17.26 -8.53
C ALA A 751 13.53 17.71 -7.60
N ALA A 752 14.52 16.84 -7.36
CA ALA A 752 15.63 17.17 -6.47
C ALA A 752 16.44 18.37 -6.97
N GLU A 753 16.63 18.51 -8.29
CA GLU A 753 17.31 19.67 -8.89
C GLU A 753 16.52 20.95 -8.67
N LYS A 754 15.19 20.89 -8.85
CA LYS A 754 14.29 22.02 -8.60
C LYS A 754 14.29 22.44 -7.13
N ILE A 755 14.19 21.48 -6.21
CA ILE A 755 14.22 21.73 -4.77
C ILE A 755 15.56 22.32 -4.34
N ALA A 756 16.68 21.81 -4.87
CA ALA A 756 18.01 22.34 -4.59
C ALA A 756 18.12 23.82 -5.03
N ALA A 757 17.60 24.16 -6.21
CA ALA A 757 17.62 25.52 -6.74
C ALA A 757 16.63 26.49 -6.05
N TYR A 758 15.59 25.96 -5.39
CA TYR A 758 14.57 26.77 -4.74
C TYR A 758 15.14 27.55 -3.53
N THR A 759 14.89 28.87 -3.49
CA THR A 759 15.28 29.73 -2.37
C THR A 759 14.06 30.08 -1.52
N VAL A 760 14.08 29.69 -0.24
CA VAL A 760 13.00 30.02 0.71
C VAL A 760 13.07 31.52 1.04
N THR A 761 12.04 32.28 0.67
CA THR A 761 11.98 33.74 0.89
C THR A 761 11.92 34.08 2.39
N GLY A 762 12.70 35.07 2.82
CA GLY A 762 12.87 35.44 4.24
C GLY A 762 14.14 34.88 4.92
N SER A 763 15.08 34.34 4.13
CA SER A 763 16.33 33.71 4.61
C SER A 763 17.59 34.58 4.50
N ASN A 764 17.50 35.84 4.05
CA ASN A 764 18.71 36.67 3.95
C ASN A 764 19.21 37.19 5.30
N SER A 765 20.51 36.97 5.49
CA SER A 765 21.40 37.39 6.56
C SER A 765 21.34 38.87 6.93
N THR A 766 21.49 39.12 8.22
CA THR A 766 21.92 40.38 8.87
C THR A 766 22.65 41.37 7.96
N ALA A 767 21.94 42.39 7.49
CA ALA A 767 22.52 43.72 7.35
C ALA A 767 22.26 44.46 8.66
N PRO A 768 23.23 45.18 9.26
CA PRO A 768 22.97 45.94 10.48
C PRO A 768 21.93 47.01 10.16
N GLU A 769 20.82 47.04 10.89
CA GLU A 769 19.94 48.19 10.94
C GLU A 769 20.76 49.38 11.44
N THR A 770 21.21 50.23 10.52
CA THR A 770 21.58 51.60 10.87
C THR A 770 20.30 52.30 11.31
N THR A 771 20.22 52.49 12.63
CA THR A 771 19.18 53.24 13.30
C THR A 771 19.21 54.68 12.81
N GLU A 772 18.32 55.07 11.90
CA GLU A 772 18.00 56.48 11.69
C GLU A 772 16.71 56.83 12.43
N CYS A 773 16.92 57.44 13.59
CA CYS A 773 15.92 58.17 14.33
C CYS A 773 15.72 59.53 13.65
N SER A 774 14.59 59.75 12.98
CA SER A 774 13.93 61.06 12.85
C SER A 774 12.48 60.80 12.40
N GLY A 775 11.45 61.28 13.07
CA GLY A 775 11.20 62.69 13.36
C GLY A 775 9.94 63.06 12.59
N ALA A 776 8.81 63.11 13.29
CA ALA A 776 7.49 63.41 12.73
C ALA A 776 7.48 64.70 11.88
N THR A 777 6.82 64.70 10.71
CA THR A 777 6.15 65.92 10.25
C THR A 777 4.99 65.69 9.28
N LYS A 778 4.01 66.57 9.48
CA LYS A 778 2.66 66.75 8.93
C LYS A 778 2.53 66.78 7.39
N ARG A 779 1.32 66.40 6.95
CA ARG A 779 0.59 66.84 5.73
C ARG A 779 1.03 68.21 5.18
N SER A 780 1.25 68.32 3.86
CA SER A 780 0.50 69.25 2.98
C SER A 780 0.71 69.02 1.47
N THR A 781 -0.41 69.02 0.75
CA THR A 781 -0.72 69.60 -0.59
C THR A 781 0.20 69.50 -1.82
N ARG A 782 -0.41 68.94 -2.89
CA ARG A 782 -0.50 69.42 -4.29
C ARG A 782 0.74 70.10 -4.92
N ARG A 783 1.21 69.56 -6.06
CA ARG A 783 0.80 69.99 -7.43
C ARG A 783 1.53 69.17 -8.50
N SER A 784 0.76 68.67 -9.46
CA SER A 784 1.26 68.22 -10.74
C SER A 784 1.64 69.42 -11.60
N MET A 785 2.80 69.35 -12.27
CA MET A 785 3.08 70.14 -13.47
C MET A 785 3.84 69.27 -14.48
N ARG A 786 3.15 68.98 -15.58
CA ARG A 786 3.73 68.58 -16.86
C ARG A 786 4.67 69.69 -17.35
N PHE A 787 5.78 69.36 -18.02
CA PHE A 787 5.84 69.34 -19.49
C PHE A 787 7.28 69.14 -20.04
N ARG A 788 7.31 68.35 -21.13
CA ARG A 788 8.14 68.45 -22.35
C ARG A 788 9.66 68.25 -22.29
N ARG A 789 10.02 67.08 -22.80
CA ARG A 789 11.19 66.81 -23.66
C ARG A 789 11.28 67.76 -24.87
N ARG A 790 12.51 68.21 -25.16
CA ARG A 790 13.18 68.30 -26.49
C ARG A 790 14.69 68.36 -26.18
N ALA A 791 15.44 67.31 -26.50
CA ALA A 791 16.18 67.11 -27.76
C ALA A 791 17.46 67.95 -27.85
N HIS A 792 18.64 67.32 -27.72
CA HIS A 792 19.55 67.04 -28.84
C HIS A 792 20.96 66.60 -28.40
N LEU A 793 21.52 65.65 -29.19
CA LEU A 793 22.94 65.41 -29.55
C LEU A 793 23.84 64.88 -28.41
N HIS A 794 24.57 63.78 -28.53
CA HIS A 794 25.12 63.07 -29.70
C HIS A 794 24.96 61.55 -29.60
#